data_AF-A0AAU1UJ59-F1
#
_entry.id   AF-A0AAU1UJ59-F1
#
_cell.length_a   1.000
_cell.length_b   1.000
_cell.length_c   1.000
_cell.angle_alpha   90.00
_cell.angle_beta   90.00
_cell.angle_gamma   90.00
#
_symmetry.space_group_name_H-M   'P 1'
#
loop_
_entity.id
_entity.type
_entity.pdbx_description
1 polymer ?
#
loop_
_entity_poly.entity_id
_entity_poly.type
_entity_poly.pdbx_seq_one_letter_code
_entity_poly.pdbx_strand_id
1 'polypeptide(L)'
;MVNGEDLQPAAVQDLLDQIVARTVAATGAHAGAFFLLEPGGEVLVLDATLGMPTGFVSLLRRIRVSAVTEGPLAEAILQRHLVWVGCGEEFAGRYPHLALTFPFLGAVAATPIVAGSRVWGAMLLVFSQKSPALDARARGRFTTAARCIAVLLQDAAEAGHCVQPGLTARLLPPTPAHPSSPAHPQAAADFIAALPEGACRLDVRGRITFADRTAADLLGVSLPHLLGARVWEAVPWLAPAPYRLRYQVALASQLPTSYTVKQPRTGRELLLQFYPDRTGVSLRISVPAAAAHSRDELALGTGAAPGPADLDSHHHIMQLSGGLAAAASVDEVVEQVAGHLSVALHAHGFVLLVAEAGRVRVVGRHGVSPELVDLFDHAPLTSDLPLPGLTAGAPSWGLTQGVPSFFADPDELRAAYPESASIDDGMSAWAWLPLMAFGQYFGVCVVGYQQPRSFSLQERATLTAVSALISQALDRARQYDANRQLAEGLQAGLLPRTLPAMHGLDVAARYLPASHGMEVGGDFYDLIRLSDTEAAAVIADVQGHGVGAAGLMGELRTAVHAYAVASATSGEVLARTNHLFNELDPGLLASCLYAHIDPVRHSAQLATAGHCPPLLRHPDLHTDILAAPPGPLLGVDPAAEYPTADIPLSPGTLLLLYTDGLIETPGTDPETALTDLAAVLSKATGPLDDIVDTLLAHAQPSGDRADDTALLLLKVY
;
A
#
# COMPACT_ATOMS: atom_id res chain seq x y z
N MET A 1 44.65 13.53 -32.07
CA MET A 1 44.03 14.09 -33.29
C MET A 1 43.79 12.93 -34.24
N VAL A 2 42.55 12.44 -34.29
CA VAL A 2 42.08 11.51 -35.31
C VAL A 2 41.18 12.35 -36.21
N ASN A 3 41.40 12.27 -37.53
CA ASN A 3 40.69 13.08 -38.53
C ASN A 3 39.17 12.80 -38.49
N GLY A 4 38.37 13.86 -38.55
CA GLY A 4 36.92 13.86 -38.34
C GLY A 4 36.06 13.42 -39.52
N GLU A 5 36.50 12.48 -40.34
CA GLU A 5 35.65 11.86 -41.36
C GLU A 5 35.53 10.34 -41.05
N ASP A 6 34.28 9.89 -40.87
CA ASP A 6 33.82 8.52 -40.57
C ASP A 6 33.99 7.97 -39.15
N LEU A 7 33.60 8.72 -38.12
CA LEU A 7 33.28 8.12 -36.81
C LEU A 7 31.87 7.50 -36.84
N GLN A 8 31.79 6.22 -37.21
CA GLN A 8 30.56 5.43 -37.09
C GLN A 8 30.02 5.49 -35.65
N PRO A 9 28.69 5.61 -35.43
CA PRO A 9 28.09 5.71 -34.09
C PRO A 9 28.53 4.60 -33.12
N ALA A 10 28.76 3.38 -33.63
CA ALA A 10 29.26 2.26 -32.84
C ALA A 10 30.68 2.49 -32.30
N ALA A 11 31.57 3.12 -33.08
CA ALA A 11 32.94 3.41 -32.67
C ALA A 11 33.00 4.48 -31.56
N VAL A 12 32.09 5.45 -31.60
CA VAL A 12 31.94 6.46 -30.52
C VAL A 12 31.46 5.79 -29.24
N GLN A 13 30.47 4.89 -29.33
CA GLN A 13 29.97 4.13 -28.18
C GLN A 13 31.08 3.29 -27.51
N ASP A 14 31.88 2.59 -28.31
CA ASP A 14 32.99 1.76 -27.81
C ASP A 14 34.05 2.59 -27.08
N LEU A 15 34.34 3.81 -27.57
CA LEU A 15 35.26 4.73 -26.92
C LEU A 15 34.71 5.23 -25.58
N LEU A 16 33.42 5.57 -25.51
CA LEU A 16 32.75 5.98 -24.28
C LEU A 16 32.81 4.87 -23.22
N ASP A 17 32.47 3.64 -23.62
CA ASP A 17 32.48 2.46 -22.76
C ASP A 17 33.89 2.18 -22.20
N GLN A 18 34.93 2.32 -23.05
CA GLN A 18 36.33 2.20 -22.62
C GLN A 18 36.76 3.29 -21.63
N ILE A 19 36.31 4.54 -21.82
CA ILE A 19 36.64 5.65 -20.91
C ILE A 19 36.01 5.40 -19.54
N VAL A 20 34.74 4.98 -19.48
CA VAL A 20 34.06 4.67 -18.20
C VAL A 20 34.78 3.54 -17.48
N ALA A 21 35.06 2.42 -18.16
CA ALA A 21 35.73 1.27 -17.55
C ALA A 21 37.13 1.60 -17.01
N ARG A 22 37.95 2.30 -17.81
CA ARG A 22 39.29 2.75 -17.39
C ARG A 22 39.24 3.71 -16.21
N THR A 23 38.24 4.58 -16.17
CA THR A 23 38.09 5.56 -15.08
C THR A 23 37.75 4.87 -13.76
N VAL A 24 36.82 3.91 -13.76
CA VAL A 24 36.52 3.11 -12.56
C VAL A 24 37.77 2.39 -12.07
N ALA A 25 38.50 1.71 -12.97
CA ALA A 25 39.72 1.00 -12.62
C ALA A 25 40.81 1.93 -12.05
N ALA A 26 41.03 3.08 -12.69
CA ALA A 26 42.11 4.00 -12.36
C ALA A 26 41.83 4.91 -11.15
N THR A 27 40.56 5.09 -10.77
CA THR A 27 40.18 5.90 -9.58
C THR A 27 40.09 5.08 -8.31
N GLY A 28 40.07 3.74 -8.43
CA GLY A 28 39.88 2.86 -7.28
C GLY A 28 38.41 2.62 -6.91
N ALA A 29 37.47 3.23 -7.65
CA ALA A 29 36.04 2.96 -7.51
C ALA A 29 35.74 1.47 -7.77
N HIS A 30 34.74 0.93 -7.07
CA HIS A 30 34.28 -0.44 -7.32
C HIS A 30 33.16 -0.49 -8.35
N ALA A 31 32.44 0.63 -8.53
CA ALA A 31 31.38 0.76 -9.52
C ALA A 31 31.36 2.17 -10.12
N GLY A 32 30.77 2.28 -11.31
CA GLY A 32 30.58 3.56 -11.99
C GLY A 32 29.43 3.54 -12.98
N ALA A 33 28.85 4.70 -13.23
CA ALA A 33 27.72 4.88 -14.13
C ALA A 33 27.87 6.16 -14.95
N PHE A 34 27.37 6.12 -16.18
CA PHE A 34 27.40 7.19 -17.16
C PHE A 34 25.97 7.50 -17.61
N PHE A 35 25.59 8.78 -17.53
CA PHE A 35 24.24 9.26 -17.80
C PHE A 35 24.26 10.30 -18.91
N LEU A 36 23.31 10.20 -19.84
CA LEU A 36 23.05 11.19 -20.88
C LEU A 36 21.86 12.05 -20.50
N LEU A 37 21.93 13.35 -20.75
CA LEU A 37 20.85 14.29 -20.51
C LEU A 37 19.90 14.33 -21.73
N GLU A 38 18.60 14.15 -21.50
CA GLU A 38 17.60 14.20 -22.57
C GLU A 38 17.47 15.60 -23.18
N PRO A 39 17.03 15.69 -24.46
CA PRO A 39 16.65 16.96 -25.07
C PRO A 39 15.57 17.65 -24.21
N GLY A 40 15.89 18.84 -23.67
CA GLY A 40 15.03 19.55 -22.71
C GLY A 40 15.70 19.76 -21.35
N GLY A 41 16.74 18.99 -21.02
CA GLY A 41 17.60 19.25 -19.85
C GLY A 41 17.03 18.82 -18.49
N GLU A 42 15.86 18.18 -18.47
CA GLU A 42 15.15 17.84 -17.23
C GLU A 42 15.40 16.41 -16.74
N VAL A 43 15.91 15.50 -17.58
CA VAL A 43 16.03 14.08 -17.23
C VAL A 43 17.39 13.51 -17.66
N LEU A 44 18.11 12.94 -16.69
CA LEU A 44 19.26 12.07 -16.93
C LEU A 44 18.80 10.63 -17.15
N VAL A 45 19.30 10.00 -18.19
CA VAL A 45 19.05 8.59 -18.50
C VAL A 45 20.37 7.82 -18.40
N LEU A 46 20.35 6.72 -17.65
CA LEU A 46 21.51 5.85 -17.48
C LEU A 46 21.87 5.17 -18.82
N ASP A 47 23.04 5.45 -19.38
CA ASP A 47 23.47 4.89 -20.66
C ASP A 47 24.37 3.65 -20.48
N ALA A 48 25.35 3.74 -19.58
CA ALA A 48 26.26 2.63 -19.28
C ALA A 48 26.58 2.53 -17.79
N THR A 49 26.83 1.31 -17.31
CA THR A 49 27.19 1.05 -15.91
C THR A 49 28.16 -0.11 -15.79
N LEU A 50 29.03 -0.04 -14.78
CA LEU A 50 30.01 -1.05 -14.43
C LEU A 50 29.98 -1.31 -12.92
N GLY A 51 30.04 -2.58 -12.51
CA GLY A 51 30.17 -2.98 -11.10
C GLY A 51 28.93 -2.77 -10.22
N MET A 52 27.82 -2.30 -10.78
CA MET A 52 26.56 -2.08 -10.04
C MET A 52 25.67 -3.33 -10.03
N PRO A 53 25.01 -3.67 -8.90
CA PRO A 53 23.98 -4.71 -8.85
C PRO A 53 22.80 -4.39 -9.78
N THR A 54 22.19 -5.41 -10.38
CA THR A 54 21.07 -5.23 -11.33
C THR A 54 19.86 -4.50 -10.74
N GLY A 55 19.55 -4.69 -9.46
CA GLY A 55 18.48 -3.95 -8.78
C GLY A 55 18.80 -2.46 -8.55
N PHE A 56 20.09 -2.09 -8.55
CA PHE A 56 20.52 -0.71 -8.43
C PHE A 56 20.41 0.03 -9.77
N VAL A 57 20.69 -0.69 -10.87
CA VAL A 57 20.60 -0.17 -12.25
C VAL A 57 19.18 0.24 -12.63
N SER A 58 18.15 -0.47 -12.15
CA SER A 58 16.74 -0.13 -12.42
C SER A 58 16.31 1.17 -11.74
N LEU A 59 16.82 1.44 -10.53
CA LEU A 59 16.45 2.62 -9.74
C LEU A 59 17.08 3.91 -10.29
N LEU A 60 18.29 3.81 -10.84
CA LEU A 60 18.99 4.94 -11.46
C LEU A 60 18.65 5.11 -12.94
N ARG A 61 17.62 4.43 -13.45
CA ARG A 61 17.38 4.40 -14.89
C ARG A 61 17.08 5.78 -15.48
N ARG A 62 16.27 6.57 -14.77
CA ARG A 62 15.87 7.94 -15.14
C ARG A 62 15.84 8.81 -13.90
N ILE A 63 16.57 9.93 -13.91
CA ILE A 63 16.69 10.85 -12.78
C ILE A 63 16.29 12.25 -13.25
N ARG A 64 15.30 12.87 -12.61
CA ARG A 64 14.94 14.26 -12.91
C ARG A 64 16.00 15.22 -12.37
N VAL A 65 16.47 16.15 -13.19
CA VAL A 65 17.37 17.23 -12.80
C VAL A 65 16.51 18.46 -12.49
N SER A 66 16.17 18.67 -11.22
CA SER A 66 15.42 19.84 -10.77
C SER A 66 16.03 20.38 -9.48
N ALA A 67 15.76 21.64 -9.15
CA ALA A 67 16.14 22.22 -7.86
C ALA A 67 15.54 21.47 -6.66
N VAL A 68 14.48 20.68 -6.89
CA VAL A 68 13.76 19.88 -5.91
C VAL A 68 14.32 18.44 -5.83
N THR A 69 15.05 17.97 -6.84
CA THR A 69 15.64 16.62 -6.82
C THR A 69 16.94 16.64 -6.02
N GLU A 70 16.87 16.21 -4.77
CA GLU A 70 18.04 16.13 -3.89
C GLU A 70 18.91 14.92 -4.25
N GLY A 71 20.05 15.16 -4.88
CA GLY A 71 21.01 14.09 -5.18
C GLY A 71 22.32 14.55 -5.81
N PRO A 72 23.40 13.77 -5.67
CA PRO A 72 24.74 14.20 -6.08
C PRO A 72 24.86 14.42 -7.59
N LEU A 73 24.08 13.71 -8.42
CA LEU A 73 24.05 13.89 -9.87
C LEU A 73 23.32 15.18 -10.29
N ALA A 74 22.18 15.48 -9.66
CA ALA A 74 21.44 16.71 -9.91
C ALA A 74 22.24 17.92 -9.43
N GLU A 75 22.83 17.85 -8.22
CA GLU A 75 23.71 18.89 -7.68
C GLU A 75 24.92 19.13 -8.61
N ALA A 76 25.60 18.06 -9.06
CA ALA A 76 26.75 18.19 -9.95
C ALA A 76 26.42 18.88 -11.27
N ILE A 77 25.22 18.65 -11.82
CA ILE A 77 24.74 19.31 -13.04
C ILE A 77 24.35 20.77 -12.78
N LEU A 78 23.52 21.01 -11.77
CA LEU A 78 22.99 22.34 -11.45
C LEU A 78 24.12 23.29 -11.05
N GLN A 79 25.07 22.81 -10.25
CA GLN A 79 26.20 23.60 -9.76
C GLN A 79 27.43 23.55 -10.67
N ARG A 80 27.41 22.70 -11.72
CA ARG A 80 28.50 22.53 -12.70
C ARG A 80 29.87 22.22 -12.08
N HIS A 81 29.91 21.49 -10.97
CA HIS A 81 31.17 21.05 -10.35
C HIS A 81 31.11 19.59 -9.91
N LEU A 82 32.29 19.02 -9.63
CA LEU A 82 32.39 17.70 -9.03
C LEU A 82 31.85 17.75 -7.59
N VAL A 83 30.93 16.86 -7.28
CA VAL A 83 30.38 16.62 -5.94
C VAL A 83 31.06 15.38 -5.37
N TRP A 84 31.55 15.50 -4.15
CA TRP A 84 32.10 14.40 -3.36
C TRP A 84 31.29 14.24 -2.09
N VAL A 85 31.00 12.99 -1.74
CA VAL A 85 30.42 12.59 -0.46
C VAL A 85 31.26 11.45 0.09
N GLY A 86 31.89 11.67 1.24
CA GLY A 86 32.97 10.84 1.75
C GLY A 86 32.54 9.57 2.49
N CYS A 87 31.28 9.48 2.91
CA CYS A 87 30.72 8.31 3.58
C CYS A 87 29.19 8.27 3.50
N GLY A 88 28.61 7.11 3.83
CA GLY A 88 27.15 6.93 3.86
C GLY A 88 26.43 7.81 4.89
N GLU A 89 27.08 8.20 5.98
CA GLU A 89 26.52 9.14 6.96
C GLU A 89 26.39 10.56 6.38
N GLU A 90 27.43 11.04 5.69
CA GLU A 90 27.38 12.32 4.95
C GLU A 90 26.36 12.25 3.81
N PHE A 91 26.25 11.10 3.13
CA PHE A 91 25.26 10.86 2.10
C PHE A 91 23.84 10.92 2.65
N ALA A 92 23.59 10.28 3.79
CA ALA A 92 22.30 10.31 4.47
C ALA A 92 21.94 11.70 5.00
N GLY A 93 22.92 12.47 5.47
CA GLY A 93 22.71 13.84 5.91
C GLY A 93 22.44 14.82 4.76
N ARG A 94 23.11 14.67 3.62
CA ARG A 94 22.99 15.59 2.47
C ARG A 94 21.87 15.22 1.50
N TYR A 95 21.55 13.93 1.36
CA TYR A 95 20.54 13.40 0.44
C TYR A 95 19.67 12.33 1.10
N PRO A 96 18.89 12.68 2.14
CA PRO A 96 18.16 11.72 2.97
C PRO A 96 17.18 10.85 2.18
N HIS A 97 16.45 11.43 1.22
CA HIS A 97 15.52 10.68 0.36
C HIS A 97 16.21 9.61 -0.50
N LEU A 98 17.42 9.91 -1.01
CA LEU A 98 18.22 8.92 -1.73
C LEU A 98 18.84 7.89 -0.78
N ALA A 99 19.20 8.27 0.44
CA ALA A 99 19.74 7.33 1.42
C ALA A 99 18.72 6.28 1.89
N LEU A 100 17.43 6.64 1.95
CA LEU A 100 16.34 5.67 2.17
C LEU A 100 16.25 4.63 1.04
N THR A 101 16.50 5.07 -0.20
CA THR A 101 16.52 4.20 -1.38
C THR A 101 17.83 3.40 -1.47
N PHE A 102 18.91 3.90 -0.89
CA PHE A 102 20.27 3.38 -1.02
C PHE A 102 21.04 3.33 0.31
N PRO A 103 20.59 2.54 1.30
CA PRO A 103 21.11 2.58 2.68
C PRO A 103 22.54 2.05 2.84
N PHE A 104 23.13 1.51 1.78
CA PHE A 104 24.46 0.88 1.80
C PHE A 104 25.48 1.58 0.89
N LEU A 105 25.16 2.76 0.34
CA LEU A 105 26.13 3.51 -0.45
C LEU A 105 27.30 3.97 0.43
N GLY A 106 28.50 3.63 0.00
CA GLY A 106 29.75 4.12 0.58
C GLY A 106 30.02 5.57 0.17
N ALA A 107 31.28 5.87 -0.17
CA ALA A 107 31.62 7.19 -0.69
C ALA A 107 31.25 7.31 -2.18
N VAL A 108 30.79 8.49 -2.59
CA VAL A 108 30.27 8.74 -3.94
C VAL A 108 30.90 10.00 -4.53
N ALA A 109 31.28 9.93 -5.81
CA ALA A 109 31.70 11.09 -6.58
C ALA A 109 30.80 11.26 -7.81
N ALA A 110 30.25 12.44 -8.01
CA ALA A 110 29.49 12.81 -9.21
C ALA A 110 30.16 13.98 -9.92
N THR A 111 30.24 13.95 -11.24
CA THR A 111 30.78 15.07 -12.03
C THR A 111 29.90 15.32 -13.25
N PRO A 112 29.64 16.59 -13.61
CA PRO A 112 28.91 16.90 -14.84
C PRO A 112 29.82 16.69 -16.05
N ILE A 113 29.19 16.44 -17.20
CA ILE A 113 29.83 16.32 -18.50
C ILE A 113 29.44 17.55 -19.30
N VAL A 114 30.38 18.48 -19.44
CA VAL A 114 30.12 19.82 -19.98
C VAL A 114 31.11 20.12 -21.09
N ALA A 115 30.60 20.56 -22.25
CA ALA A 115 31.40 21.11 -23.33
C ALA A 115 30.88 22.51 -23.69
N GLY A 116 31.73 23.53 -23.57
CA GLY A 116 31.31 24.93 -23.69
C GLY A 116 30.21 25.29 -22.67
N SER A 117 29.07 25.78 -23.16
CA SER A 117 27.90 26.12 -22.34
C SER A 117 26.91 24.95 -22.14
N ARG A 118 27.07 23.86 -22.89
CA ARG A 118 26.14 22.73 -22.95
C ARG A 118 26.50 21.63 -21.96
N VAL A 119 25.51 21.17 -21.20
CA VAL A 119 25.60 19.97 -20.36
C VAL A 119 25.11 18.78 -21.18
N TRP A 120 25.96 17.76 -21.32
CA TRP A 120 25.66 16.53 -22.05
C TRP A 120 25.14 15.42 -21.14
N GLY A 121 25.45 15.49 -19.85
CA GLY A 121 25.11 14.44 -18.90
C GLY A 121 25.94 14.52 -17.62
N ALA A 122 26.06 13.38 -16.95
CA ALA A 122 26.87 13.26 -15.73
C ALA A 122 27.48 11.85 -15.60
N MET A 123 28.51 11.76 -14.78
CA MET A 123 29.17 10.50 -14.44
C MET A 123 29.18 10.32 -12.92
N LEU A 124 28.96 9.09 -12.47
CA LEU A 124 28.93 8.68 -11.07
C LEU A 124 30.01 7.62 -10.82
N LEU A 125 30.73 7.75 -9.71
CA LEU A 125 31.64 6.72 -9.19
C LEU A 125 31.26 6.39 -7.76
N VAL A 126 31.33 5.10 -7.41
CA VAL A 126 31.04 4.59 -6.07
C VAL A 126 32.27 3.85 -5.53
N PHE A 127 32.60 4.16 -4.29
CA PHE A 127 33.80 3.70 -3.60
C PHE A 127 33.41 2.86 -2.38
N SER A 128 34.22 1.85 -2.08
CA SER A 128 33.98 0.94 -0.95
C SER A 128 34.52 1.47 0.38
N GLN A 129 35.51 2.37 0.35
CA GLN A 129 36.12 2.91 1.56
C GLN A 129 35.61 4.30 1.89
N LYS A 130 35.34 4.53 3.18
CA LYS A 130 35.09 5.88 3.74
C LYS A 130 36.36 6.70 3.54
N SER A 131 36.25 7.89 2.93
CA SER A 131 37.37 8.82 2.81
C SER A 131 36.88 10.27 2.91
N PRO A 132 37.51 11.12 3.74
CA PRO A 132 37.11 12.51 3.88
C PRO A 132 37.29 13.32 2.58
N ALA A 133 38.15 12.85 1.66
CA ALA A 133 38.36 13.50 0.37
C ALA A 133 38.65 12.48 -0.75
N LEU A 134 38.30 12.87 -1.98
CA LEU A 134 38.75 12.18 -3.18
C LEU A 134 40.22 12.53 -3.45
N ASP A 135 41.09 11.52 -3.53
CA ASP A 135 42.52 11.69 -3.86
C ASP A 135 42.72 12.59 -5.09
N ALA A 136 43.74 13.45 -5.07
CA ALA A 136 43.98 14.43 -6.12
C ALA A 136 44.21 13.79 -7.50
N ARG A 137 44.87 12.63 -7.55
CA ARG A 137 45.07 11.89 -8.81
C ARG A 137 43.76 11.26 -9.28
N ALA A 138 42.97 10.68 -8.38
CA ALA A 138 41.65 10.16 -8.68
C ALA A 138 40.69 11.26 -9.18
N ARG A 139 40.67 12.43 -8.52
CA ARG A 139 39.90 13.61 -8.93
C ARG A 139 40.34 14.12 -10.31
N GLY A 140 41.64 14.19 -10.57
CA GLY A 140 42.19 14.58 -11.87
C GLY A 140 41.79 13.61 -12.99
N ARG A 141 41.88 12.30 -12.74
CA ARG A 141 41.45 11.26 -13.70
C ARG A 141 39.94 11.32 -13.98
N PHE A 142 39.13 11.48 -12.95
CA PHE A 142 37.67 11.54 -13.08
C PHE A 142 37.20 12.78 -13.86
N THR A 143 37.75 13.94 -13.55
CA THR A 143 37.43 15.20 -14.27
C THR A 143 37.96 15.19 -15.71
N THR A 144 39.14 14.58 -15.95
CA THR A 144 39.67 14.41 -17.31
C THR A 144 38.79 13.48 -18.14
N ALA A 145 38.33 12.37 -17.57
CA ALA A 145 37.42 11.45 -18.25
C ALA A 145 36.12 12.14 -18.66
N ALA A 146 35.51 12.93 -17.76
CA ALA A 146 34.30 13.71 -18.06
C ALA A 146 34.52 14.70 -19.22
N ARG A 147 35.68 15.37 -19.28
CA ARG A 147 36.04 16.26 -20.40
C ARG A 147 36.23 15.50 -21.71
N CYS A 148 36.91 14.36 -21.70
CA CYS A 148 37.09 13.53 -22.89
C CYS A 148 35.75 13.04 -23.44
N ILE A 149 34.83 12.61 -22.56
CA ILE A 149 33.47 12.23 -22.96
C ILE A 149 32.73 13.44 -23.56
N ALA A 150 32.83 14.62 -22.93
CA ALA A 150 32.17 15.82 -23.42
C ALA A 150 32.65 16.23 -24.84
N VAL A 151 33.95 16.13 -25.10
CA VAL A 151 34.54 16.39 -26.44
C VAL A 151 34.03 15.37 -27.45
N LEU A 152 34.04 14.06 -27.12
CA LEU A 152 33.55 13.02 -28.03
C LEU A 152 32.07 13.20 -28.38
N LEU A 153 31.23 13.58 -27.41
CA LEU A 153 29.81 13.84 -27.64
C LEU A 153 29.58 15.11 -28.48
N GLN A 154 30.40 16.14 -28.27
CA GLN A 154 30.38 17.36 -29.09
C GLN A 154 30.79 17.07 -30.54
N ASP A 155 31.93 16.42 -30.75
CA ASP A 155 32.44 16.08 -32.08
C ASP A 155 31.42 15.20 -32.85
N ALA A 156 30.83 14.21 -32.17
CA ALA A 156 29.80 13.35 -32.76
C ALA A 156 28.54 14.14 -33.14
N ALA A 157 28.09 15.09 -32.32
CA ALA A 157 26.93 15.92 -32.62
C ALA A 157 27.19 16.91 -33.76
N GLU A 158 28.38 17.50 -33.84
CA GLU A 158 28.82 18.36 -34.94
C GLU A 158 28.88 17.58 -36.27
N ALA A 159 29.24 16.29 -36.23
CA ALA A 159 29.18 15.37 -37.36
C ALA A 159 27.75 14.83 -37.69
N GLY A 160 26.71 15.29 -36.98
CA GLY A 160 25.32 14.86 -37.22
C GLY A 160 24.93 13.51 -36.56
N HIS A 161 25.78 12.97 -35.69
CA HIS A 161 25.57 11.71 -34.98
C HIS A 161 25.32 11.93 -33.49
N CYS A 162 24.12 12.40 -33.14
CA CYS A 162 23.74 12.58 -31.73
C CYS A 162 23.62 11.22 -31.02
N VAL A 163 24.49 10.95 -30.06
CA VAL A 163 24.41 9.76 -29.20
C VAL A 163 23.19 9.91 -28.28
N GLN A 164 22.24 8.98 -28.40
CA GLN A 164 21.04 8.93 -27.58
C GLN A 164 21.11 7.73 -26.61
N PRO A 165 20.55 7.85 -25.40
CA PRO A 165 20.48 6.73 -24.48
C PRO A 165 19.61 5.61 -25.06
N GLY A 166 20.12 4.37 -25.07
CA GLY A 166 19.38 3.20 -25.54
C GLY A 166 18.23 2.79 -24.60
N LEU A 167 17.33 1.88 -25.05
CA LEU A 167 16.19 1.38 -24.26
C LEU A 167 16.59 0.61 -22.98
N THR A 168 17.80 0.04 -22.94
CA THR A 168 18.39 -0.62 -21.78
C THR A 168 19.79 -0.07 -21.48
N ALA A 169 20.19 -0.06 -20.20
CA ALA A 169 21.52 0.39 -19.81
C ALA A 169 22.56 -0.66 -20.21
N ARG A 170 23.65 -0.25 -20.85
CA ARG A 170 24.74 -1.16 -21.19
C ARG A 170 25.51 -1.54 -19.94
N LEU A 171 25.66 -2.85 -19.73
CA LEU A 171 26.47 -3.40 -18.64
C LEU A 171 27.88 -3.68 -19.17
N LEU A 172 28.84 -2.87 -18.72
CA LEU A 172 30.23 -3.01 -19.15
C LEU A 172 30.89 -4.20 -18.44
N PRO A 173 31.77 -4.95 -19.13
CA PRO A 173 32.51 -6.04 -18.50
C PRO A 173 33.55 -5.49 -17.51
N PRO A 174 33.75 -6.14 -16.36
CA PRO A 174 34.82 -5.76 -15.43
C PRO A 174 36.19 -5.95 -16.06
N THR A 175 37.08 -4.99 -15.83
CA THR A 175 38.49 -5.12 -16.22
C THR A 175 39.22 -5.99 -15.19
N PRO A 176 39.83 -7.12 -15.57
CA PRO A 176 40.55 -7.97 -14.62
C PRO A 176 41.74 -7.22 -14.02
N ALA A 177 41.96 -7.38 -12.71
CA ALA A 177 43.02 -6.69 -11.97
C ALA A 177 44.44 -7.18 -12.33
N HIS A 178 44.57 -8.38 -12.87
CA HIS A 178 45.87 -8.98 -13.24
C HIS A 178 45.79 -9.76 -14.57
N PRO A 179 46.80 -9.66 -15.44
CA PRO A 179 46.96 -10.57 -16.58
C PRO A 179 47.37 -11.95 -16.07
N SER A 180 46.53 -12.97 -16.31
CA SER A 180 46.78 -14.34 -15.85
C SER A 180 47.77 -15.09 -16.74
N SER A 181 48.81 -15.67 -16.14
CA SER A 181 49.70 -16.66 -16.78
C SER A 181 48.99 -18.01 -16.92
N PRO A 182 49.13 -18.74 -18.05
CA PRO A 182 48.33 -19.95 -18.34
C PRO A 182 48.54 -21.14 -17.40
N ALA A 183 49.63 -21.19 -16.63
CA ALA A 183 49.90 -22.27 -15.66
C ALA A 183 49.24 -22.06 -14.28
N HIS A 184 48.80 -20.83 -13.99
CA HIS A 184 48.28 -20.44 -12.68
C HIS A 184 46.85 -20.93 -12.34
N PRO A 185 45.91 -21.11 -13.31
CA PRO A 185 44.53 -21.50 -13.01
C PRO A 185 44.40 -22.93 -12.47
N GLN A 186 45.13 -23.89 -13.03
CA GLN A 186 45.05 -25.29 -12.58
C GLN A 186 45.62 -25.45 -11.17
N ALA A 187 46.78 -24.86 -10.90
CA ALA A 187 47.39 -24.90 -9.56
C ALA A 187 46.51 -24.24 -8.49
N ALA A 188 45.80 -23.15 -8.84
CA ALA A 188 44.84 -22.51 -7.95
C ALA A 188 43.60 -23.39 -7.69
N ALA A 189 43.10 -24.08 -8.73
CA ALA A 189 41.98 -25.01 -8.58
C ALA A 189 42.37 -26.22 -7.70
N ASP A 190 43.56 -26.78 -7.90
CA ASP A 190 44.09 -27.89 -7.11
C ASP A 190 44.32 -27.48 -5.64
N PHE A 191 44.80 -26.24 -5.40
CA PHE A 191 44.95 -25.68 -4.05
C PHE A 191 43.61 -25.54 -3.33
N ILE A 192 42.60 -24.95 -4.00
CA ILE A 192 41.27 -24.77 -3.43
C ILE A 192 40.60 -26.12 -3.15
N ALA A 193 40.71 -27.08 -4.08
CA ALA A 193 40.14 -28.42 -3.92
C ALA A 193 40.76 -29.23 -2.78
N ALA A 194 41.96 -28.85 -2.29
CA ALA A 194 42.59 -29.45 -1.13
C ALA A 194 42.04 -28.92 0.21
N LEU A 195 41.29 -27.81 0.20
CA LEU A 195 40.69 -27.25 1.42
C LEU A 195 39.44 -28.03 1.83
N PRO A 196 39.14 -28.14 3.14
CA PRO A 196 37.96 -28.83 3.65
C PRO A 196 36.66 -28.03 3.43
N GLU A 197 36.76 -26.81 2.90
CA GLU A 197 35.65 -25.91 2.65
C GLU A 197 35.28 -25.91 1.16
N GLY A 198 34.02 -25.64 0.86
CA GLY A 198 33.58 -25.40 -0.51
C GLY A 198 33.87 -23.97 -0.95
N ALA A 199 34.29 -23.79 -2.19
CA ALA A 199 34.50 -22.49 -2.81
C ALA A 199 33.69 -22.33 -4.10
N CYS A 200 32.96 -21.21 -4.19
CA CYS A 200 32.25 -20.79 -5.40
C CYS A 200 32.60 -19.35 -5.76
N ARG A 201 32.58 -19.00 -7.05
CA ARG A 201 32.70 -17.63 -7.53
C ARG A 201 31.43 -17.22 -8.26
N LEU A 202 30.88 -16.08 -7.87
CA LEU A 202 29.69 -15.48 -8.48
C LEU A 202 30.08 -14.22 -9.23
N ASP A 203 29.56 -14.00 -10.43
CA ASP A 203 29.66 -12.71 -11.09
C ASP A 203 28.67 -11.68 -10.49
N VAL A 204 28.73 -10.43 -10.98
CA VAL A 204 27.81 -9.34 -10.57
C VAL A 204 26.33 -9.60 -10.96
N ARG A 205 26.06 -10.63 -11.77
CA ARG A 205 24.71 -11.07 -12.17
C ARG A 205 24.24 -12.30 -11.38
N GLY A 206 25.06 -12.80 -10.46
CA GLY A 206 24.80 -13.96 -9.60
C GLY A 206 25.01 -15.30 -10.29
N ARG A 207 25.71 -15.34 -11.44
CA ARG A 207 26.08 -16.60 -12.12
C ARG A 207 27.34 -17.18 -11.53
N ILE A 208 27.37 -18.50 -11.37
CA ILE A 208 28.53 -19.21 -10.85
C ILE A 208 29.55 -19.38 -11.98
N THR A 209 30.70 -18.72 -11.85
CA THR A 209 31.80 -18.79 -12.82
C THR A 209 32.86 -19.82 -12.42
N PHE A 210 32.90 -20.21 -11.15
CA PHE A 210 33.76 -21.27 -10.62
C PHE A 210 33.05 -21.94 -9.44
N ALA A 211 33.24 -23.25 -9.28
CA ALA A 211 32.86 -24.03 -8.11
C ALA A 211 33.82 -25.20 -7.98
N ASP A 212 34.14 -25.60 -6.75
CA ASP A 212 34.86 -26.85 -6.48
C ASP A 212 33.91 -28.01 -6.13
N ARG A 213 34.45 -29.21 -6.00
CA ARG A 213 33.66 -30.40 -5.64
C ARG A 213 33.07 -30.30 -4.24
N THR A 214 33.84 -29.76 -3.29
CA THR A 214 33.40 -29.59 -1.91
C THR A 214 32.18 -28.67 -1.81
N ALA A 215 32.12 -27.58 -2.58
CA ALA A 215 30.94 -26.73 -2.66
C ALA A 215 29.73 -27.44 -3.26
N ALA A 216 29.94 -28.22 -4.32
CA ALA A 216 28.88 -29.02 -4.94
C ALA A 216 28.27 -30.02 -3.93
N ASP A 217 29.12 -30.73 -3.18
CA ASP A 217 28.71 -31.69 -2.17
C ASP A 217 27.98 -31.02 -0.99
N LEU A 218 28.52 -29.92 -0.46
CA LEU A 218 27.90 -29.17 0.64
C LEU A 218 26.56 -28.54 0.22
N LEU A 219 26.42 -28.06 -1.02
CA LEU A 219 25.16 -27.53 -1.54
C LEU A 219 24.17 -28.64 -1.94
N GLY A 220 24.64 -29.88 -2.11
CA GLY A 220 23.80 -31.03 -2.47
C GLY A 220 23.34 -30.99 -3.93
N VAL A 221 24.21 -30.50 -4.82
CA VAL A 221 24.01 -30.38 -6.27
C VAL A 221 25.25 -30.77 -7.03
N SER A 222 25.11 -31.22 -8.27
CA SER A 222 26.27 -31.64 -9.08
C SER A 222 27.04 -30.44 -9.64
N LEU A 223 28.37 -30.58 -9.76
CA LEU A 223 29.23 -29.52 -10.27
C LEU A 223 28.82 -28.98 -11.67
N PRO A 224 28.41 -29.82 -12.65
CA PRO A 224 27.93 -29.33 -13.95
C PRO A 224 26.65 -28.51 -13.86
N HIS A 225 25.85 -28.68 -12.81
CA HIS A 225 24.62 -27.92 -12.60
C HIS A 225 24.87 -26.55 -11.98
N LEU A 226 26.00 -26.38 -11.29
CA LEU A 226 26.40 -25.09 -10.72
C LEU A 226 26.96 -24.15 -11.79
N LEU A 227 27.91 -24.62 -12.61
CA LEU A 227 28.66 -23.74 -13.53
C LEU A 227 27.77 -23.08 -14.59
N GLY A 228 27.84 -21.76 -14.69
CA GLY A 228 27.10 -20.93 -15.66
C GLY A 228 25.65 -20.61 -15.25
N ALA A 229 25.07 -21.37 -14.33
CA ALA A 229 23.74 -21.12 -13.78
C ALA A 229 23.76 -19.98 -12.75
N ARG A 230 22.60 -19.34 -12.53
CA ARG A 230 22.45 -18.44 -11.37
C ARG A 230 22.34 -19.26 -10.10
N VAL A 231 22.89 -18.77 -9.00
CA VAL A 231 22.91 -19.53 -7.73
C VAL A 231 21.53 -20.01 -7.31
N TRP A 232 20.49 -19.17 -7.45
CA TRP A 232 19.12 -19.50 -7.09
C TRP A 232 18.41 -20.42 -8.10
N GLU A 233 18.93 -20.56 -9.32
CA GLU A 233 18.45 -21.54 -10.29
C GLU A 233 19.06 -22.91 -9.98
N ALA A 234 20.37 -22.95 -9.73
CA ALA A 234 21.08 -24.18 -9.41
C ALA A 234 20.79 -24.67 -7.98
N VAL A 235 20.51 -23.76 -7.04
CA VAL A 235 20.25 -24.05 -5.63
C VAL A 235 18.96 -23.34 -5.18
N PRO A 236 17.77 -23.88 -5.52
CA PRO A 236 16.50 -23.20 -5.28
C PRO A 236 16.20 -22.88 -3.82
N TRP A 237 16.74 -23.66 -2.88
CA TRP A 237 16.58 -23.40 -1.44
C TRP A 237 17.43 -22.23 -0.93
N LEU A 238 18.36 -21.72 -1.74
CA LEU A 238 19.02 -20.42 -1.54
C LEU A 238 18.27 -19.25 -2.21
N ALA A 239 17.17 -19.50 -2.92
CA ALA A 239 16.35 -18.46 -3.54
C ALA A 239 15.57 -17.53 -2.56
N PRO A 240 15.19 -17.95 -1.33
CA PRO A 240 14.46 -17.08 -0.40
C PRO A 240 15.17 -15.74 -0.12
N ALA A 241 14.38 -14.70 0.17
CA ALA A 241 14.81 -13.30 0.28
C ALA A 241 16.05 -13.03 1.19
N PRO A 242 16.25 -13.70 2.35
CA PRO A 242 17.37 -13.40 3.23
C PRO A 242 18.74 -13.64 2.58
N TYR A 243 18.88 -14.68 1.76
CA TYR A 243 20.13 -15.02 1.08
C TYR A 243 20.43 -14.04 -0.06
N ARG A 244 19.42 -13.80 -0.90
CA ARG A 244 19.52 -12.86 -2.02
C ARG A 244 19.87 -11.46 -1.50
N LEU A 245 19.28 -11.05 -0.37
CA LEU A 245 19.58 -9.80 0.30
C LEU A 245 21.03 -9.74 0.80
N ARG A 246 21.58 -10.80 1.41
CA ARG A 246 22.98 -10.83 1.87
C ARG A 246 23.98 -10.74 0.71
N TYR A 247 23.72 -11.43 -0.40
CA TYR A 247 24.51 -11.27 -1.63
C TYR A 247 24.45 -9.84 -2.18
N GLN A 248 23.25 -9.25 -2.21
CA GLN A 248 23.06 -7.86 -2.67
C GLN A 248 23.76 -6.85 -1.74
N VAL A 249 23.71 -7.06 -0.43
CA VAL A 249 24.39 -6.24 0.58
C VAL A 249 25.91 -6.37 0.45
N ALA A 250 26.44 -7.57 0.25
CA ALA A 250 27.87 -7.78 0.01
C ALA A 250 28.35 -7.02 -1.24
N LEU A 251 27.61 -7.11 -2.35
CA LEU A 251 27.96 -6.37 -3.56
C LEU A 251 27.84 -4.86 -3.41
N ALA A 252 26.80 -4.36 -2.73
CA ALA A 252 26.58 -2.93 -2.55
C ALA A 252 27.59 -2.29 -1.57
N SER A 253 27.84 -2.95 -0.44
CA SER A 253 28.76 -2.46 0.59
C SER A 253 30.23 -2.73 0.27
N GLN A 254 30.51 -3.73 -0.57
CA GLN A 254 31.86 -4.30 -0.78
C GLN A 254 32.54 -4.74 0.52
N LEU A 255 31.75 -5.07 1.56
CA LEU A 255 32.24 -5.64 2.80
C LEU A 255 31.98 -7.14 2.84
N PRO A 256 32.89 -7.95 3.42
CA PRO A 256 32.62 -9.35 3.67
C PRO A 256 31.36 -9.51 4.52
N THR A 257 30.49 -10.46 4.15
CA THR A 257 29.30 -10.80 4.94
C THR A 257 29.26 -12.30 5.17
N SER A 258 28.52 -12.74 6.18
CA SER A 258 28.30 -14.16 6.43
C SER A 258 26.83 -14.45 6.73
N TYR A 259 26.42 -15.70 6.47
CA TYR A 259 25.07 -16.18 6.72
C TYR A 259 25.07 -17.68 6.97
N THR A 260 24.40 -18.12 8.02
CA THR A 260 24.24 -19.55 8.32
C THR A 260 22.92 -20.05 7.77
N VAL A 261 22.94 -21.18 7.06
CA VAL A 261 21.77 -21.79 6.43
C VAL A 261 21.70 -23.29 6.71
N LYS A 262 20.49 -23.81 6.88
CA LYS A 262 20.25 -25.26 6.99
C LYS A 262 19.98 -25.86 5.61
N GLN A 263 20.79 -26.84 5.23
CA GLN A 263 20.61 -27.57 3.97
C GLN A 263 19.36 -28.47 4.07
N PRO A 264 18.33 -28.29 3.22
CA PRO A 264 17.04 -28.97 3.42
C PRO A 264 17.09 -30.50 3.36
N ARG A 265 18.01 -31.07 2.56
CA ARG A 265 18.11 -32.53 2.37
C ARG A 265 18.83 -33.24 3.51
N THR A 266 19.85 -32.62 4.08
CA THR A 266 20.73 -33.26 5.07
C THR A 266 20.48 -32.72 6.49
N GLY A 267 19.77 -31.59 6.62
CA GLY A 267 19.60 -30.88 7.89
C GLY A 267 20.87 -30.20 8.40
N ARG A 268 21.99 -30.28 7.67
CA ARG A 268 23.28 -29.72 8.11
C ARG A 268 23.26 -28.20 8.05
N GLU A 269 23.79 -27.57 9.09
CA GLU A 269 24.09 -26.15 9.07
C GLU A 269 25.35 -25.88 8.24
N LEU A 270 25.27 -24.88 7.39
CA LEU A 270 26.35 -24.42 6.53
C LEU A 270 26.56 -22.93 6.80
N LEU A 271 27.80 -22.53 7.06
CA LEU A 271 28.22 -21.14 7.10
C LEU A 271 28.66 -20.72 5.69
N LEU A 272 27.94 -19.75 5.14
CA LEU A 272 28.24 -19.10 3.88
C LEU A 272 28.93 -17.77 4.16
N GLN A 273 30.15 -17.58 3.66
CA GLN A 273 30.90 -16.34 3.78
C GLN A 273 31.11 -15.74 2.39
N PHE A 274 30.67 -14.50 2.21
CA PHE A 274 30.73 -13.76 0.96
C PHE A 274 31.84 -12.74 1.03
N TYR A 275 32.76 -12.79 0.07
CA TYR A 275 33.88 -11.87 -0.08
C TYR A 275 33.71 -11.14 -1.41
N PRO A 276 33.11 -9.93 -1.41
CA PRO A 276 32.86 -9.17 -2.62
C PRO A 276 34.15 -8.54 -3.17
N ASP A 277 34.21 -8.38 -4.48
CA ASP A 277 35.16 -7.51 -5.17
C ASP A 277 34.53 -6.90 -6.43
N ARG A 278 35.34 -6.16 -7.21
CA ARG A 278 34.89 -5.43 -8.41
C ARG A 278 34.32 -6.31 -9.53
N THR A 279 34.58 -7.61 -9.48
CA THR A 279 34.21 -8.57 -10.53
C THR A 279 33.09 -9.51 -10.08
N GLY A 280 32.66 -9.45 -8.82
CA GLY A 280 31.64 -10.33 -8.26
C GLY A 280 31.85 -10.68 -6.79
N VAL A 281 31.48 -11.89 -6.39
CA VAL A 281 31.55 -12.37 -5.00
C VAL A 281 32.19 -13.75 -4.94
N SER A 282 33.21 -13.91 -4.10
CA SER A 282 33.76 -15.21 -3.74
C SER A 282 32.99 -15.75 -2.54
N LEU A 283 32.48 -16.97 -2.65
CA LEU A 283 31.68 -17.64 -1.64
C LEU A 283 32.49 -18.78 -1.03
N ARG A 284 32.69 -18.76 0.29
CA ARG A 284 33.23 -19.88 1.07
C ARG A 284 32.10 -20.56 1.82
N ILE A 285 32.06 -21.88 1.75
CA ILE A 285 31.01 -22.74 2.31
C ILE A 285 31.67 -23.70 3.28
N SER A 286 31.29 -23.64 4.55
CA SER A 286 31.88 -24.49 5.58
C SER A 286 30.80 -25.05 6.50
N VAL A 287 31.08 -26.15 7.18
CA VAL A 287 30.22 -26.65 8.26
C VAL A 287 30.70 -25.97 9.56
N PRO A 288 29.82 -25.33 10.35
CA PRO A 288 30.19 -24.77 11.64
C PRO A 288 30.76 -25.88 12.53
N ALA A 289 31.97 -25.70 13.06
CA ALA A 289 32.57 -26.70 13.93
C ALA A 289 31.79 -26.78 15.26
N ALA A 290 31.27 -27.97 15.59
CA ALA A 290 30.81 -28.27 16.94
C ALA A 290 32.04 -28.28 17.87
N ALA A 291 32.14 -27.28 18.75
CA ALA A 291 33.24 -26.99 19.68
C ALA A 291 34.44 -26.19 19.12
N ALA A 292 34.26 -24.86 19.01
CA ALA A 292 35.32 -23.86 19.22
C ALA A 292 34.71 -22.52 19.68
N HIS A 293 34.13 -22.49 20.87
CA HIS A 293 33.99 -21.24 21.63
C HIS A 293 35.38 -20.91 22.20
N SER A 294 36.23 -20.18 21.47
CA SER A 294 37.34 -19.34 21.99
C SER A 294 38.22 -18.78 20.86
N ARG A 295 38.25 -17.45 20.76
CA ARG A 295 39.39 -16.59 20.35
C ARG A 295 40.05 -16.89 19.00
N ASP A 296 39.52 -16.25 17.95
CA ASP A 296 40.30 -15.42 17.03
C ASP A 296 39.33 -14.54 16.22
N GLU A 297 38.79 -13.53 16.90
CA GLU A 297 38.25 -12.34 16.26
C GLU A 297 39.44 -11.55 15.67
N LEU A 298 39.79 -11.84 14.42
CA LEU A 298 40.50 -10.88 13.59
C LEU A 298 39.53 -9.74 13.30
N ALA A 299 39.74 -8.64 14.05
CA ALA A 299 39.04 -7.37 14.02
C ALA A 299 38.59 -6.91 12.62
N LEU A 300 37.32 -7.19 12.29
CA LEU A 300 36.50 -6.51 11.30
C LEU A 300 35.06 -6.57 11.82
N GLY A 301 34.44 -5.38 11.96
CA GLY A 301 33.24 -5.15 12.76
C GLY A 301 32.12 -6.18 12.58
N THR A 302 31.87 -6.94 13.64
CA THR A 302 30.84 -7.96 13.74
C THR A 302 29.48 -7.32 14.03
N GLY A 303 28.60 -7.32 13.03
CA GLY A 303 27.17 -7.40 13.30
C GLY A 303 26.89 -8.77 13.90
N ALA A 304 26.35 -8.79 15.11
CA ALA A 304 26.05 -10.01 15.86
C ALA A 304 25.18 -10.99 15.06
N ALA A 305 25.41 -12.29 15.26
CA ALA A 305 24.50 -13.32 14.79
C ALA A 305 23.11 -13.14 15.45
N PRO A 306 22.01 -13.54 14.77
CA PRO A 306 20.67 -13.52 15.34
C PRO A 306 20.64 -14.38 16.61
N GLY A 307 20.41 -13.77 17.78
CA GLY A 307 20.07 -14.51 18.98
C GLY A 307 18.63 -15.06 18.88
N PRO A 308 18.20 -15.94 19.81
CA PRO A 308 16.81 -16.45 19.85
C PRO A 308 15.73 -15.35 19.83
N ALA A 309 16.05 -14.09 20.17
CA ALA A 309 15.17 -12.92 20.07
C ALA A 309 14.87 -12.44 18.62
N ASP A 310 15.69 -12.80 17.62
CA ASP A 310 15.52 -12.37 16.22
C ASP A 310 14.49 -13.22 15.46
N LEU A 311 14.32 -14.50 15.86
CA LEU A 311 13.26 -15.38 15.35
C LEU A 311 11.89 -14.94 15.86
N ASP A 312 11.81 -14.47 17.11
CA ASP A 312 10.60 -13.86 17.67
C ASP A 312 10.25 -12.57 16.93
N SER A 313 11.22 -11.71 16.63
CA SER A 313 10.97 -10.44 15.92
C SER A 313 10.37 -10.65 14.51
N HIS A 314 10.86 -11.63 13.74
CA HIS A 314 10.29 -11.97 12.44
C HIS A 314 8.91 -12.63 12.54
N HIS A 315 8.68 -13.49 13.53
CA HIS A 315 7.36 -14.10 13.76
C HIS A 315 6.32 -13.02 14.08
N HIS A 316 6.66 -12.08 14.95
CA HIS A 316 5.79 -10.96 15.30
C HIS A 316 5.55 -10.00 14.13
N ILE A 317 6.52 -9.76 13.24
CA ILE A 317 6.29 -8.96 12.03
C ILE A 317 5.36 -9.68 11.05
N MET A 318 5.47 -11.01 10.90
CA MET A 318 4.55 -11.78 10.07
C MET A 318 3.14 -11.83 10.65
N GLN A 319 3.01 -11.97 11.97
CA GLN A 319 1.72 -11.90 12.66
C GLN A 319 1.11 -10.51 12.58
N LEU A 320 1.91 -9.46 12.77
CA LEU A 320 1.48 -8.07 12.60
C LEU A 320 1.04 -7.81 11.16
N SER A 321 1.80 -8.27 10.17
CA SER A 321 1.43 -8.15 8.75
C SER A 321 0.11 -8.86 8.44
N GLY A 322 -0.10 -10.07 8.98
CA GLY A 322 -1.36 -10.81 8.84
C GLY A 322 -2.55 -10.11 9.52
N GLY A 323 -2.37 -9.65 10.76
CA GLY A 323 -3.40 -8.92 11.52
C GLY A 323 -3.73 -7.57 10.87
N LEU A 324 -2.72 -6.81 10.47
CA LEU A 324 -2.90 -5.56 9.73
C LEU A 324 -3.52 -5.78 8.36
N ALA A 325 -3.23 -6.90 7.68
CA ALA A 325 -3.86 -7.21 6.40
C ALA A 325 -5.36 -7.48 6.53
N ALA A 326 -5.81 -8.05 7.65
CA ALA A 326 -7.20 -8.35 7.95
C ALA A 326 -8.00 -7.16 8.53
N ALA A 327 -7.33 -6.15 9.10
CA ALA A 327 -8.00 -5.00 9.70
C ALA A 327 -8.79 -4.17 8.67
N ALA A 328 -10.09 -3.98 8.95
CA ALA A 328 -11.04 -3.25 8.12
C ALA A 328 -11.36 -1.84 8.66
N SER A 329 -11.06 -1.56 9.94
CA SER A 329 -11.29 -0.25 10.57
C SER A 329 -10.03 0.32 11.21
N VAL A 330 -10.03 1.62 11.49
CA VAL A 330 -8.91 2.29 12.19
C VAL A 330 -8.71 1.70 13.59
N ASP A 331 -9.79 1.39 14.32
CA ASP A 331 -9.71 0.83 15.67
C ASP A 331 -9.05 -0.56 15.68
N GLU A 332 -9.37 -1.41 14.71
CA GLU A 332 -8.72 -2.72 14.56
C GLU A 332 -7.23 -2.57 14.25
N VAL A 333 -6.85 -1.60 13.40
CA VAL A 333 -5.44 -1.29 13.15
C VAL A 333 -4.74 -0.88 14.44
N VAL A 334 -5.35 -0.01 15.25
CA VAL A 334 -4.80 0.42 16.55
C VAL A 334 -4.61 -0.75 17.50
N GLU A 335 -5.60 -1.65 17.59
CA GLU A 335 -5.55 -2.81 18.47
C GLU A 335 -4.43 -3.79 18.06
N GLN A 336 -4.31 -4.06 16.75
CA GLN A 336 -3.24 -4.92 16.22
C GLN A 336 -1.85 -4.32 16.46
N VAL A 337 -1.70 -3.02 16.27
CA VAL A 337 -0.45 -2.28 16.54
C VAL A 337 -0.12 -2.31 18.03
N ALA A 338 -1.10 -2.10 18.91
CA ALA A 338 -0.89 -2.11 20.36
C ALA A 338 -0.44 -3.48 20.89
N GLY A 339 -1.09 -4.55 20.42
CA GLY A 339 -0.73 -5.92 20.82
C GLY A 339 0.69 -6.31 20.40
N HIS A 340 1.15 -5.86 19.23
CA HIS A 340 2.45 -6.27 18.69
C HIS A 340 3.60 -5.32 19.07
N LEU A 341 3.39 -4.00 19.12
CA LEU A 341 4.46 -3.05 19.49
C LEU A 341 4.93 -3.24 20.94
N SER A 342 4.00 -3.58 21.85
CA SER A 342 4.32 -3.85 23.26
C SER A 342 5.13 -5.14 23.44
N VAL A 343 4.70 -6.24 22.79
CA VAL A 343 5.31 -7.58 22.96
C VAL A 343 6.59 -7.76 22.12
N ALA A 344 6.59 -7.33 20.85
CA ALA A 344 7.69 -7.61 19.93
C ALA A 344 8.83 -6.59 20.04
N LEU A 345 8.49 -5.31 20.25
CA LEU A 345 9.45 -4.21 20.22
C LEU A 345 9.74 -3.63 21.60
N HIS A 346 9.14 -4.19 22.66
CA HIS A 346 9.28 -3.75 24.06
C HIS A 346 8.98 -2.25 24.23
N ALA A 347 8.09 -1.71 23.41
CA ALA A 347 7.64 -0.34 23.52
C ALA A 347 6.74 -0.18 24.76
N HIS A 348 6.91 0.91 25.51
CA HIS A 348 6.05 1.21 26.65
C HIS A 348 4.76 1.91 26.24
N GLY A 349 4.81 2.67 25.14
CA GLY A 349 3.62 3.27 24.57
C GLY A 349 3.83 3.67 23.12
N PHE A 350 2.72 3.93 22.44
CA PHE A 350 2.73 4.56 21.12
C PHE A 350 1.53 5.49 20.94
N VAL A 351 1.67 6.41 19.98
CA VAL A 351 0.61 7.29 19.51
C VAL A 351 0.64 7.32 17.98
N LEU A 352 -0.54 7.19 17.36
CA LEU A 352 -0.73 7.43 15.94
C LEU A 352 -1.35 8.82 15.76
N LEU A 353 -0.61 9.69 15.08
CA LEU A 353 -0.99 11.06 14.77
C LEU A 353 -1.22 11.16 13.26
N VAL A 354 -2.33 11.76 12.84
CA VAL A 354 -2.66 11.98 11.42
C VAL A 354 -2.99 13.45 11.18
N ALA A 355 -2.56 13.97 10.04
CA ALA A 355 -2.92 15.27 9.53
C ALA A 355 -4.30 15.21 8.85
N GLU A 356 -5.26 15.99 9.36
CA GLU A 356 -6.62 16.05 8.85
C GLU A 356 -7.12 17.50 8.87
N ALA A 357 -7.56 18.01 7.72
CA ALA A 357 -8.05 19.38 7.55
C ALA A 357 -7.12 20.48 8.14
N GLY A 358 -5.79 20.29 8.01
CA GLY A 358 -4.80 21.24 8.54
C GLY A 358 -4.63 21.20 10.06
N ARG A 359 -5.12 20.15 10.73
CA ARG A 359 -4.90 19.88 12.15
C ARG A 359 -4.34 18.48 12.37
N VAL A 360 -3.64 18.29 13.48
CA VAL A 360 -3.23 16.97 13.97
C VAL A 360 -4.42 16.33 14.67
N ARG A 361 -4.68 15.06 14.38
CA ARG A 361 -5.63 14.21 15.10
C ARG A 361 -4.92 13.00 15.68
N VAL A 362 -5.26 12.66 16.92
CA VAL A 362 -4.85 11.39 17.52
C VAL A 362 -5.85 10.31 17.09
N VAL A 363 -5.40 9.34 16.30
CA VAL A 363 -6.26 8.25 15.79
C VAL A 363 -6.07 6.94 16.54
N GLY A 364 -5.02 6.83 17.37
CA GLY A 364 -4.74 5.65 18.17
C GLY A 364 -3.70 5.92 19.23
N ARG A 365 -3.82 5.25 20.38
CA ARG A 365 -2.87 5.37 21.49
C ARG A 365 -2.81 4.10 22.33
N HIS A 366 -1.66 3.88 22.95
CA HIS A 366 -1.49 2.86 23.98
C HIS A 366 -0.36 3.28 24.93
N GLY A 367 -0.54 3.09 26.24
CA GLY A 367 0.51 3.36 27.23
C GLY A 367 0.91 4.83 27.40
N VAL A 368 0.11 5.78 26.88
CA VAL A 368 0.34 7.24 26.97
C VAL A 368 -0.75 7.90 27.80
N SER A 369 -0.39 8.90 28.62
CA SER A 369 -1.35 9.59 29.50
C SER A 369 -2.39 10.38 28.69
N PRO A 370 -3.65 10.50 29.20
CA PRO A 370 -4.69 11.26 28.52
C PRO A 370 -4.37 12.75 28.33
N GLU A 371 -3.70 13.35 29.31
CA GLU A 371 -3.34 14.78 29.32
C GLU A 371 -2.40 15.17 28.18
N LEU A 372 -1.52 14.24 27.77
CA LEU A 372 -0.62 14.41 26.63
C LEU A 372 -1.34 14.31 25.28
N VAL A 373 -2.39 13.50 25.23
CA VAL A 373 -3.20 13.30 24.01
C VAL A 373 -4.01 14.55 23.70
N ASP A 374 -4.60 15.17 24.73
CA ASP A 374 -5.36 16.41 24.62
C ASP A 374 -4.49 17.61 24.18
N LEU A 375 -3.17 17.53 24.40
CA LEU A 375 -2.22 18.57 23.96
C LEU A 375 -1.97 18.53 22.44
N PHE A 376 -2.02 17.34 21.84
CA PHE A 376 -1.75 17.13 20.41
C PHE A 376 -3.01 17.08 19.55
N ASP A 377 -4.12 16.60 20.10
CA ASP A 377 -5.38 16.49 19.36
C ASP A 377 -5.90 17.90 19.03
N HIS A 378 -6.22 18.12 17.75
CA HIS A 378 -6.62 19.40 17.15
C HIS A 378 -5.56 20.50 17.06
N ALA A 379 -4.28 20.22 17.33
CA ALA A 379 -3.21 21.18 17.13
C ALA A 379 -3.08 21.59 15.64
N PRO A 380 -2.88 22.88 15.30
CA PRO A 380 -2.74 23.32 13.91
C PRO A 380 -1.44 22.83 13.24
N LEU A 381 -1.52 22.42 11.97
CA LEU A 381 -0.36 22.17 11.11
C LEU A 381 0.12 23.50 10.52
N THR A 382 1.20 24.08 11.06
CA THR A 382 1.79 25.33 10.53
C THR A 382 3.01 25.03 9.66
N SER A 383 3.06 25.63 8.47
CA SER A 383 4.16 25.49 7.49
C SER A 383 5.26 26.55 7.57
N ASP A 384 5.12 27.61 8.39
CA ASP A 384 6.02 28.79 8.35
C ASP A 384 6.47 29.28 9.76
N LEU A 385 7.78 29.50 9.96
CA LEU A 385 8.45 30.11 11.14
C LEU A 385 8.12 31.62 11.33
N PRO A 386 8.52 32.32 12.43
CA PRO A 386 8.46 32.05 13.89
C PRO A 386 7.66 33.16 14.66
N LEU A 387 6.99 32.85 15.78
CA LEU A 387 6.50 33.86 16.74
C LEU A 387 6.81 33.43 18.19
N PRO A 388 7.22 34.34 19.08
CA PRO A 388 7.66 34.00 20.42
C PRO A 388 6.47 33.72 21.33
N GLY A 389 6.40 32.50 21.85
CA GLY A 389 5.81 32.28 23.16
C GLY A 389 4.70 31.24 23.30
N LEU A 390 4.28 30.52 22.26
CA LEU A 390 3.41 29.33 22.36
C LEU A 390 3.28 28.69 20.96
N THR A 391 4.15 27.72 20.62
CA THR A 391 4.11 27.05 19.31
C THR A 391 4.40 25.55 19.44
N ALA A 392 3.49 24.72 18.91
CA ALA A 392 3.47 23.27 18.95
C ALA A 392 4.59 22.63 18.08
N GLY A 393 5.83 22.70 18.56
CA GLY A 393 7.05 22.55 17.77
C GLY A 393 7.79 21.19 17.81
N ALA A 394 7.11 20.05 17.87
CA ALA A 394 7.80 18.75 17.78
C ALA A 394 7.18 17.77 16.76
N PRO A 395 5.88 17.43 16.81
CA PRO A 395 5.32 16.43 15.90
C PRO A 395 5.09 16.96 14.48
N SER A 396 4.84 18.26 14.34
CA SER A 396 4.56 18.95 13.08
C SER A 396 5.72 18.93 12.08
N TRP A 397 6.97 18.95 12.57
CA TRP A 397 8.16 18.91 11.71
C TRP A 397 8.47 17.49 11.16
N GLY A 398 8.30 16.47 12.01
CA GLY A 398 8.38 15.06 11.60
C GLY A 398 7.32 14.69 10.56
N LEU A 399 6.14 15.30 10.65
CA LEU A 399 5.05 15.19 9.68
C LEU A 399 5.37 15.84 8.32
N THR A 400 6.23 16.87 8.28
CA THR A 400 6.56 17.61 7.03
C THR A 400 7.76 17.08 6.24
N GLN A 401 8.71 16.40 6.90
CA GLN A 401 9.96 15.94 6.26
C GLN A 401 9.94 14.45 5.91
N GLY A 402 9.19 13.65 6.68
CA GLY A 402 8.90 12.29 6.26
C GLY A 402 10.06 11.30 6.40
N VAL A 403 10.98 11.59 7.31
CA VAL A 403 12.14 10.78 7.62
C VAL A 403 11.96 10.16 9.01
N PRO A 404 12.15 8.83 9.17
CA PRO A 404 12.18 8.20 10.49
C PRO A 404 13.24 8.85 11.39
N SER A 405 12.83 9.34 12.56
CA SER A 405 13.71 9.99 13.53
C SER A 405 13.79 9.16 14.80
N PHE A 406 14.98 9.08 15.38
CA PHE A 406 15.26 8.23 16.55
C PHE A 406 16.03 9.05 17.56
N PHE A 407 15.53 9.09 18.79
CA PHE A 407 16.08 9.86 19.90
C PHE A 407 16.40 8.90 21.04
N ALA A 408 17.68 8.71 21.33
CA ALA A 408 18.13 7.74 22.32
C ALA A 408 17.95 8.23 23.76
N ASP A 409 17.84 9.54 23.94
CA ASP A 409 17.65 10.19 25.24
C ASP A 409 16.91 11.54 25.08
N PRO A 410 16.44 12.14 26.18
CA PRO A 410 15.76 13.44 26.16
C PRO A 410 16.67 14.60 25.70
N ASP A 411 17.98 14.48 25.81
CA ASP A 411 18.91 15.53 25.41
C ASP A 411 19.07 15.57 23.88
N GLU A 412 19.10 14.41 23.21
CA GLU A 412 19.04 14.30 21.75
C GLU A 412 17.75 14.90 21.18
N LEU A 413 16.60 14.60 21.80
CA LEU A 413 15.31 15.18 21.40
C LEU A 413 15.32 16.71 21.57
N ARG A 414 15.84 17.21 22.68
CA ARG A 414 15.94 18.64 22.96
C ARG A 414 16.93 19.36 22.06
N ALA A 415 18.03 18.70 21.68
CA ALA A 415 19.01 19.26 20.75
C ALA A 415 18.44 19.37 19.32
N ALA A 416 17.67 18.37 18.89
CA ALA A 416 16.99 18.38 17.59
C ALA A 416 15.80 19.36 17.58
N TYR A 417 15.08 19.48 18.70
CA TYR A 417 13.89 20.33 18.85
C TYR A 417 13.94 21.11 20.17
N PRO A 418 14.63 22.27 20.22
CA PRO A 418 14.80 23.06 21.43
C PRO A 418 13.48 23.52 22.07
N GLU A 419 12.42 23.65 21.27
CA GLU A 419 11.09 24.07 21.72
C GLU A 419 10.25 22.93 22.33
N SER A 420 10.68 21.67 22.19
CA SER A 420 9.99 20.49 22.77
C SER A 420 10.32 20.26 24.25
N ALA A 421 11.17 21.10 24.85
CA ALA A 421 11.80 20.94 26.16
C ALA A 421 10.86 20.93 27.39
N SER A 422 9.53 20.99 27.19
CA SER A 422 8.53 21.12 28.26
C SER A 422 7.57 19.93 28.37
N ILE A 423 7.74 18.89 27.55
CA ILE A 423 6.86 17.72 27.55
C ILE A 423 7.41 16.66 28.51
N ASP A 424 6.77 16.50 29.68
CA ASP A 424 7.03 15.40 30.61
C ASP A 424 6.09 14.24 30.28
N ASP A 425 6.51 13.39 29.34
CA ASP A 425 5.74 12.22 28.89
C ASP A 425 6.12 10.91 29.58
N GLY A 426 6.99 10.99 30.60
CA GLY A 426 7.51 9.82 31.30
C GLY A 426 8.34 8.88 30.43
N MET A 427 8.69 9.29 29.20
CA MET A 427 9.55 8.53 28.29
C MET A 427 10.98 9.08 28.32
N SER A 428 11.92 8.22 27.96
CA SER A 428 13.35 8.52 27.92
C SER A 428 13.99 8.20 26.58
N ALA A 429 13.27 7.62 25.61
CA ALA A 429 13.71 7.45 24.24
C ALA A 429 12.49 7.35 23.30
N TRP A 430 12.64 7.76 22.04
CA TRP A 430 11.55 7.82 21.07
C TRP A 430 11.97 7.37 19.67
N ALA A 431 11.05 6.71 18.97
CA ALA A 431 11.12 6.53 17.53
C ALA A 431 9.90 7.19 16.88
N TRP A 432 10.15 8.16 16.01
CA TRP A 432 9.12 8.88 15.25
C TRP A 432 9.14 8.37 13.82
N LEU A 433 8.06 7.70 13.44
CA LEU A 433 8.00 6.91 12.23
C LEU A 433 6.94 7.50 11.30
N PRO A 434 7.33 8.09 10.16
CA PRO A 434 6.39 8.73 9.25
C PRO A 434 5.41 7.72 8.66
N LEU A 435 4.16 8.13 8.53
CA LEU A 435 3.09 7.38 7.88
C LEU A 435 2.87 7.91 6.47
N MET A 436 3.07 7.04 5.49
CA MET A 436 3.11 7.38 4.06
C MET A 436 2.11 6.58 3.24
N ALA A 437 1.39 7.29 2.36
CA ALA A 437 0.55 6.70 1.32
C ALA A 437 0.79 7.43 -0.01
N PHE A 438 0.94 6.68 -1.11
CA PHE A 438 1.15 7.24 -2.46
C PHE A 438 2.26 8.30 -2.58
N GLY A 439 3.31 8.20 -1.74
CA GLY A 439 4.42 9.17 -1.73
C GLY A 439 4.11 10.49 -1.01
N GLN A 440 2.95 10.59 -0.34
CA GLN A 440 2.59 11.71 0.54
C GLN A 440 2.57 11.26 2.01
N TYR A 441 3.02 12.15 2.88
CA TYR A 441 2.94 11.97 4.33
C TYR A 441 1.59 12.40 4.82
N PHE A 442 0.93 11.52 5.56
CA PHE A 442 -0.35 11.85 6.17
C PHE A 442 -0.28 11.74 7.70
N GLY A 443 0.74 11.12 8.28
CA GLY A 443 0.80 10.95 9.73
C GLY A 443 2.18 10.60 10.27
N VAL A 444 2.25 10.37 11.58
CA VAL A 444 3.42 9.86 12.28
C VAL A 444 3.00 8.89 13.37
N CYS A 445 3.69 7.75 13.45
CA CYS A 445 3.64 6.82 14.57
C CYS A 445 4.79 7.15 15.52
N VAL A 446 4.46 7.58 16.73
CA VAL A 446 5.43 7.86 17.79
C VAL A 446 5.46 6.66 18.72
N VAL A 447 6.63 6.05 18.88
CA VAL A 447 6.87 4.93 19.80
C VAL A 447 7.77 5.41 20.93
N GLY A 448 7.36 5.20 22.18
CA GLY A 448 8.06 5.66 23.38
C GLY A 448 8.60 4.51 24.26
N TYR A 449 9.74 4.77 24.89
CA TYR A 449 10.41 3.86 25.82
C TYR A 449 10.75 4.56 27.14
N GLN A 450 10.58 3.88 28.28
CA GLN A 450 10.85 4.46 29.62
C GLN A 450 12.33 4.52 30.01
N GLN A 451 13.24 3.94 29.23
CA GLN A 451 14.68 3.97 29.49
C GLN A 451 15.44 4.50 28.28
N PRO A 452 16.54 5.24 28.48
CA PRO A 452 17.44 5.65 27.39
C PRO A 452 17.91 4.44 26.61
N ARG A 453 17.91 4.54 25.28
CA ARG A 453 18.19 3.42 24.39
C ARG A 453 18.79 3.86 23.07
N SER A 454 19.96 3.31 22.73
CA SER A 454 20.51 3.43 21.37
C SER A 454 19.78 2.51 20.39
N PHE A 455 19.37 3.03 19.24
CA PHE A 455 18.75 2.24 18.17
C PHE A 455 19.80 1.77 17.16
N SER A 456 20.01 0.46 17.07
CA SER A 456 20.85 -0.16 16.04
C SER A 456 20.28 0.04 14.63
N LEU A 457 21.12 -0.09 13.59
CA LEU A 457 20.66 -0.01 12.19
C LEU A 457 19.56 -1.03 11.87
N GLN A 458 19.62 -2.22 12.48
CA GLN A 458 18.64 -3.28 12.32
C GLN A 458 17.29 -2.92 12.98
N GLU A 459 17.32 -2.38 14.21
CA GLU A 459 16.11 -1.92 14.90
C GLU A 459 15.46 -0.75 14.15
N ARG A 460 16.26 0.21 13.67
CA ARG A 460 15.77 1.33 12.85
C ARG A 460 15.10 0.83 11.57
N ALA A 461 15.72 -0.12 10.86
CA ALA A 461 15.16 -0.72 9.67
C ALA A 461 13.84 -1.48 9.97
N THR A 462 13.80 -2.19 11.11
CA THR A 462 12.62 -2.93 11.55
C THR A 462 11.46 -2.01 11.89
N LEU A 463 11.70 -0.98 12.70
CA LEU A 463 10.69 0.04 13.05
C LEU A 463 10.20 0.79 11.80
N THR A 464 11.08 1.07 10.84
CA THR A 464 10.71 1.69 9.56
C THR A 464 9.83 0.75 8.72
N ALA A 465 10.15 -0.54 8.66
CA ALA A 465 9.34 -1.53 7.95
C ALA A 465 7.96 -1.70 8.60
N VAL A 466 7.91 -1.75 9.93
CA VAL A 466 6.65 -1.76 10.70
C VAL A 466 5.83 -0.51 10.42
N SER A 467 6.46 0.68 10.39
CA SER A 467 5.78 1.92 10.02
C SER A 467 5.15 1.86 8.63
N ALA A 468 5.83 1.25 7.65
CA ALA A 468 5.28 1.09 6.31
C ALA A 468 4.05 0.18 6.30
N LEU A 469 4.04 -0.90 7.09
CA LEU A 469 2.87 -1.76 7.25
C LEU A 469 1.71 -1.02 7.93
N ILE A 470 1.99 -0.27 9.00
CA ILE A 470 1.00 0.57 9.69
C ILE A 470 0.45 1.62 8.73
N SER A 471 1.30 2.24 7.92
CA SER A 471 0.89 3.26 6.94
C SER A 471 -0.11 2.70 5.95
N GLN A 472 0.19 1.53 5.37
CA GLN A 472 -0.69 0.88 4.39
C GLN A 472 -2.03 0.47 5.02
N ALA A 473 -1.99 -0.13 6.20
CA ALA A 473 -3.20 -0.57 6.90
C ALA A 473 -4.07 0.62 7.33
N LEU A 474 -3.46 1.68 7.86
CA LEU A 474 -4.17 2.87 8.31
C LEU A 474 -4.72 3.69 7.13
N ASP A 475 -3.96 3.84 6.04
CA ASP A 475 -4.46 4.49 4.82
C ASP A 475 -5.66 3.74 4.23
N ARG A 476 -5.53 2.41 4.13
CA ARG A 476 -6.64 1.55 3.69
C ARG A 476 -7.84 1.71 4.62
N ALA A 477 -7.68 1.51 5.92
CA ALA A 477 -8.77 1.63 6.89
C ALA A 477 -9.45 3.02 6.82
N ARG A 478 -8.67 4.11 6.70
CA ARG A 478 -9.21 5.46 6.54
C ARG A 478 -10.00 5.64 5.25
N GLN A 479 -9.53 5.09 4.13
CA GLN A 479 -10.26 5.13 2.86
C GLN A 479 -11.55 4.32 2.93
N TYR A 480 -11.51 3.13 3.53
CA TYR A 480 -12.68 2.30 3.77
C TYR A 480 -13.70 3.03 4.67
N ASP A 481 -13.27 3.62 5.79
CA ASP A 481 -14.15 4.38 6.68
C ASP A 481 -14.73 5.63 6.02
N ALA A 482 -13.93 6.38 5.26
CA ALA A 482 -14.41 7.55 4.55
C ALA A 482 -15.42 7.19 3.45
N ASN A 483 -15.14 6.14 2.67
CA ASN A 483 -16.06 5.64 1.65
C ASN A 483 -17.34 5.10 2.28
N ARG A 484 -17.25 4.38 3.40
CA ARG A 484 -18.40 3.89 4.16
C ARG A 484 -19.26 5.05 4.67
N GLN A 485 -18.66 6.09 5.25
CA GLN A 485 -19.39 7.28 5.71
C GLN A 485 -20.06 8.03 4.56
N LEU A 486 -19.41 8.12 3.39
CA LEU A 486 -20.00 8.70 2.19
C LEU A 486 -21.17 7.88 1.67
N ALA A 487 -21.04 6.55 1.64
CA ALA A 487 -22.09 5.61 1.26
C ALA A 487 -23.30 5.74 2.20
N GLU A 488 -23.08 5.67 3.52
CA GLU A 488 -24.11 5.86 4.56
C GLU A 488 -24.78 7.24 4.44
N GLY A 489 -23.99 8.30 4.20
CA GLY A 489 -24.50 9.66 4.02
C GLY A 489 -25.34 9.82 2.75
N LEU A 490 -24.92 9.24 1.63
CA LEU A 490 -25.68 9.23 0.39
C LEU A 490 -27.01 8.49 0.59
N GLN A 491 -26.96 7.29 1.15
CA GLN A 491 -28.14 6.46 1.40
C GLN A 491 -29.15 7.13 2.34
N ALA A 492 -28.68 7.71 3.45
CA ALA A 492 -29.52 8.47 4.37
C ALA A 492 -30.12 9.74 3.71
N GLY A 493 -29.45 10.28 2.69
CA GLY A 493 -29.97 11.38 1.87
C GLY A 493 -31.03 10.96 0.85
N LEU A 494 -30.93 9.73 0.34
CA LEU A 494 -31.82 9.18 -0.69
C LEU A 494 -33.10 8.56 -0.11
N LEU A 495 -33.09 8.10 1.14
CA LEU A 495 -34.27 7.60 1.85
C LEU A 495 -35.09 8.74 2.49
N PRO A 496 -36.39 8.51 2.81
CA PRO A 496 -37.19 9.49 3.53
C PRO A 496 -36.62 9.73 4.94
N ARG A 497 -36.30 10.97 5.30
CA ARG A 497 -35.83 11.31 6.67
C ARG A 497 -36.89 11.03 7.74
N THR A 498 -38.15 11.25 7.39
CA THR A 498 -39.32 11.02 8.23
C THR A 498 -40.49 10.67 7.33
N LEU A 499 -41.29 9.68 7.71
CA LEU A 499 -42.55 9.36 7.04
C LEU A 499 -43.67 10.29 7.56
N PRO A 500 -44.63 10.69 6.71
CA PRO A 500 -45.73 11.55 7.12
C PRO A 500 -46.65 10.86 8.13
N ALA A 501 -47.02 11.56 9.21
CA ALA A 501 -48.02 11.08 10.16
C ALA A 501 -49.44 11.18 9.57
N MET A 502 -50.14 10.05 9.43
CA MET A 502 -51.47 9.98 8.81
C MET A 502 -52.53 9.60 9.86
N HIS A 503 -53.73 10.19 9.78
CA HIS A 503 -54.83 9.75 10.62
C HIS A 503 -55.33 8.36 10.17
N GLY A 504 -55.50 7.44 11.11
CA GLY A 504 -55.97 6.08 10.81
C GLY A 504 -54.88 5.13 10.29
N LEU A 505 -53.61 5.57 10.27
CA LEU A 505 -52.49 4.79 9.74
C LEU A 505 -51.22 5.05 10.57
N ASP A 506 -50.77 4.04 11.31
CA ASP A 506 -49.44 4.04 11.93
C ASP A 506 -48.45 3.34 11.00
N VAL A 507 -47.23 3.84 10.92
CA VAL A 507 -46.20 3.32 10.01
C VAL A 507 -44.86 3.20 10.73
N ALA A 508 -44.21 2.06 10.57
CA ALA A 508 -42.81 1.84 10.96
C ALA A 508 -42.02 1.38 9.74
N ALA A 509 -40.79 1.87 9.60
CA ALA A 509 -39.89 1.45 8.54
C ALA A 509 -38.49 1.20 9.09
N ARG A 510 -37.78 0.27 8.45
CA ARG A 510 -36.37 0.01 8.70
C ARG A 510 -35.66 -0.24 7.39
N TYR A 511 -34.42 0.21 7.37
CA TYR A 511 -33.46 -0.11 6.33
C TYR A 511 -32.21 -0.65 7.01
N LEU A 512 -31.74 -1.81 6.59
CA LEU A 512 -30.49 -2.41 7.02
C LEU A 512 -29.59 -2.63 5.80
N PRO A 513 -28.43 -1.96 5.72
CA PRO A 513 -27.51 -2.17 4.60
C PRO A 513 -26.80 -3.52 4.69
N ALA A 514 -26.39 -4.10 3.55
CA ALA A 514 -25.62 -5.35 3.50
C ALA A 514 -24.34 -5.28 4.38
N SER A 515 -23.91 -6.42 4.93
CA SER A 515 -22.80 -6.47 5.91
C SER A 515 -21.42 -6.53 5.24
N HIS A 516 -21.35 -6.90 3.96
CA HIS A 516 -20.12 -7.11 3.22
C HIS A 516 -20.03 -6.21 1.98
N GLY A 517 -19.57 -4.98 2.15
CA GLY A 517 -19.30 -4.10 1.00
C GLY A 517 -19.18 -2.62 1.37
N MET A 518 -18.52 -1.86 0.50
CA MET A 518 -18.50 -0.38 0.53
C MET A 518 -19.64 0.21 -0.33
N GLU A 519 -20.70 -0.57 -0.56
CA GLU A 519 -21.65 -0.34 -1.63
C GLU A 519 -22.98 0.16 -1.07
N VAL A 520 -23.60 1.11 -1.77
CA VAL A 520 -24.89 1.69 -1.40
C VAL A 520 -25.98 0.86 -2.04
N GLY A 521 -27.01 0.52 -1.28
CA GLY A 521 -28.07 -0.33 -1.79
C GLY A 521 -28.98 0.29 -2.84
N GLY A 522 -29.59 -0.59 -3.64
CA GLY A 522 -30.64 -0.26 -4.60
C GLY A 522 -32.04 -0.19 -3.98
N ASP A 523 -32.21 -0.75 -2.78
CA ASP A 523 -33.46 -0.78 -2.04
C ASP A 523 -33.98 0.60 -1.62
N PHE A 524 -35.29 0.81 -1.69
CA PHE A 524 -35.93 1.96 -1.08
C PHE A 524 -37.36 1.73 -0.66
N TYR A 525 -37.83 2.57 0.26
CA TYR A 525 -39.25 2.71 0.59
C TYR A 525 -39.66 4.18 0.62
N ASP A 526 -40.96 4.45 0.44
CA ASP A 526 -41.54 5.77 0.68
C ASP A 526 -42.99 5.65 1.18
N LEU A 527 -43.44 6.66 1.90
CA LEU A 527 -44.85 6.86 2.25
C LEU A 527 -45.26 8.25 1.81
N ILE A 528 -46.08 8.30 0.76
CA ILE A 528 -46.46 9.53 0.08
C ILE A 528 -47.87 9.90 0.51
N ARG A 529 -48.07 11.11 1.03
CA ARG A 529 -49.42 11.63 1.30
C ARG A 529 -50.08 12.01 -0.02
N LEU A 530 -51.19 11.37 -0.38
CA LEU A 530 -51.96 11.67 -1.59
C LEU A 530 -53.05 12.72 -1.32
N SER A 531 -53.70 12.60 -0.18
CA SER A 531 -54.72 13.54 0.31
C SER A 531 -54.65 13.65 1.84
N ASP A 532 -55.60 14.34 2.48
CA ASP A 532 -55.64 14.42 3.95
C ASP A 532 -55.89 13.04 4.60
N THR A 533 -56.51 12.11 3.84
CA THR A 533 -56.92 10.80 4.31
C THR A 533 -56.25 9.64 3.59
N GLU A 534 -55.77 9.82 2.35
CA GLU A 534 -55.18 8.74 1.54
C GLU A 534 -53.65 8.86 1.48
N ALA A 535 -52.98 7.72 1.41
CA ALA A 535 -51.53 7.62 1.28
C ALA A 535 -51.14 6.56 0.24
N ALA A 536 -49.93 6.65 -0.30
CA ALA A 536 -49.30 5.58 -1.05
C ALA A 536 -48.09 5.05 -0.29
N ALA A 537 -48.03 3.73 -0.10
CA ALA A 537 -46.85 3.05 0.37
C ALA A 537 -46.10 2.44 -0.82
N VAL A 538 -44.79 2.63 -0.85
CA VAL A 538 -43.92 2.19 -1.94
C VAL A 538 -42.74 1.44 -1.37
N ILE A 539 -42.38 0.33 -1.99
CA ILE A 539 -41.12 -0.35 -1.77
C ILE A 539 -40.58 -0.87 -3.10
N ALA A 540 -39.27 -0.85 -3.27
CA ALA A 540 -38.64 -1.23 -4.51
C ALA A 540 -37.18 -1.60 -4.28
N ASP A 541 -36.63 -2.34 -5.24
CA ASP A 541 -35.23 -2.75 -5.29
C ASP A 541 -34.72 -2.56 -6.72
N VAL A 542 -33.54 -1.94 -6.85
CA VAL A 542 -32.85 -1.74 -8.11
C VAL A 542 -31.74 -2.76 -8.22
N GLN A 543 -31.71 -3.51 -9.32
CA GLN A 543 -30.73 -4.54 -9.56
C GLN A 543 -29.28 -4.02 -9.39
N GLY A 544 -28.56 -4.69 -8.50
CA GLY A 544 -27.15 -4.41 -8.23
C GLY A 544 -26.95 -3.40 -7.10
N HIS A 545 -25.68 -3.14 -6.79
CA HIS A 545 -25.29 -2.35 -5.64
C HIS A 545 -24.24 -1.29 -6.03
N GLY A 546 -24.08 -0.27 -5.18
CA GLY A 546 -23.12 0.82 -5.35
C GLY A 546 -23.75 2.13 -5.83
N VAL A 547 -22.89 3.13 -6.07
CA VAL A 547 -23.31 4.52 -6.33
C VAL A 547 -24.22 4.66 -7.56
N GLY A 548 -24.05 3.81 -8.57
CA GLY A 548 -24.90 3.80 -9.76
C GLY A 548 -26.34 3.35 -9.46
N ALA A 549 -26.50 2.22 -8.76
CA ALA A 549 -27.80 1.72 -8.32
C ALA A 549 -28.48 2.72 -7.37
N ALA A 550 -27.73 3.32 -6.45
CA ALA A 550 -28.23 4.36 -5.54
C ALA A 550 -28.75 5.62 -6.27
N GLY A 551 -28.06 6.05 -7.34
CA GLY A 551 -28.53 7.15 -8.17
C GLY A 551 -29.89 6.85 -8.81
N LEU A 552 -30.02 5.66 -9.40
CA LEU A 552 -31.27 5.19 -10.03
C LEU A 552 -32.39 4.96 -9.02
N MET A 553 -32.07 4.45 -7.83
CA MET A 553 -32.98 4.34 -6.69
C MET A 553 -33.58 5.72 -6.36
N GLY A 554 -32.74 6.76 -6.26
CA GLY A 554 -33.20 8.15 -6.03
C GLY A 554 -34.11 8.69 -7.15
N GLU A 555 -33.77 8.41 -8.40
CA GLU A 555 -34.56 8.80 -9.57
C GLU A 555 -35.91 8.09 -9.60
N LEU A 556 -35.93 6.77 -9.40
CA LEU A 556 -37.15 5.95 -9.33
C LEU A 556 -38.06 6.40 -8.20
N ARG A 557 -37.51 6.57 -6.99
CA ARG A 557 -38.28 7.06 -5.84
C ARG A 557 -38.92 8.41 -6.15
N THR A 558 -38.17 9.34 -6.76
CA THR A 558 -38.66 10.66 -7.14
C THR A 558 -39.76 10.57 -8.20
N ALA A 559 -39.59 9.70 -9.20
CA ALA A 559 -40.57 9.48 -10.26
C ALA A 559 -41.88 8.91 -9.71
N VAL A 560 -41.81 7.86 -8.89
CA VAL A 560 -42.98 7.26 -8.24
C VAL A 560 -43.69 8.32 -7.39
N HIS A 561 -42.95 9.07 -6.58
CA HIS A 561 -43.51 10.14 -5.76
C HIS A 561 -44.24 11.19 -6.61
N ALA A 562 -43.61 11.68 -7.68
CA ALA A 562 -44.19 12.69 -8.55
C ALA A 562 -45.47 12.20 -9.25
N TYR A 563 -45.47 10.96 -9.76
CA TYR A 563 -46.63 10.39 -10.44
C TYR A 563 -47.77 10.04 -9.47
N ALA A 564 -47.45 9.64 -8.23
CA ALA A 564 -48.44 9.39 -7.19
C ALA A 564 -49.17 10.69 -6.80
N VAL A 565 -48.43 11.77 -6.54
CA VAL A 565 -49.01 13.09 -6.21
C VAL A 565 -49.81 13.68 -7.38
N ALA A 566 -49.44 13.35 -8.62
CA ALA A 566 -50.20 13.71 -9.82
C ALA A 566 -51.53 12.94 -9.99
N SER A 567 -51.98 12.20 -8.97
CA SER A 567 -53.27 11.49 -8.91
C SER A 567 -53.46 10.44 -10.01
N ALA A 568 -52.37 9.79 -10.44
CA ALA A 568 -52.44 8.63 -11.32
C ALA A 568 -52.95 7.39 -10.56
N THR A 569 -53.60 6.47 -11.26
CA THR A 569 -53.99 5.17 -10.68
C THR A 569 -52.76 4.31 -10.36
N SER A 570 -52.88 3.33 -9.46
CA SER A 570 -51.73 2.50 -9.03
C SER A 570 -50.96 1.87 -10.20
N GLY A 571 -51.67 1.36 -11.21
CA GLY A 571 -51.05 0.80 -12.42
C GLY A 571 -50.39 1.86 -13.32
N GLU A 572 -50.98 3.05 -13.45
CA GLU A 572 -50.41 4.15 -14.22
C GLU A 572 -49.14 4.72 -13.58
N VAL A 573 -49.06 4.76 -12.24
CA VAL A 573 -47.85 5.19 -11.54
C VAL A 573 -46.68 4.28 -11.93
N LEU A 574 -46.86 2.96 -11.88
CA LEU A 574 -45.82 2.01 -12.30
C LEU A 574 -45.54 2.10 -13.80
N ALA A 575 -46.56 2.21 -14.65
CA ALA A 575 -46.36 2.32 -16.10
C ALA A 575 -45.55 3.57 -16.50
N ARG A 576 -45.85 4.73 -15.90
CA ARG A 576 -45.10 5.97 -16.17
C ARG A 576 -43.69 5.93 -15.58
N THR A 577 -43.53 5.31 -14.42
CA THR A 577 -42.21 5.10 -13.81
C THR A 577 -41.37 4.18 -14.69
N ASN A 578 -41.94 3.08 -15.17
CA ASN A 578 -41.29 2.14 -16.08
C ASN A 578 -40.88 2.82 -17.40
N HIS A 579 -41.76 3.64 -17.99
CA HIS A 579 -41.44 4.38 -19.21
C HIS A 579 -40.25 5.32 -19.00
N LEU A 580 -40.26 6.12 -17.93
CA LEU A 580 -39.13 6.99 -17.59
C LEU A 580 -37.84 6.19 -17.35
N PHE A 581 -37.93 5.07 -16.63
CA PHE A 581 -36.78 4.23 -16.34
C PHE A 581 -36.17 3.63 -17.61
N ASN A 582 -36.99 3.27 -18.60
CA ASN A 582 -36.51 2.85 -19.92
C ASN A 582 -35.89 4.01 -20.72
N GLU A 583 -36.45 5.22 -20.64
CA GLU A 583 -35.88 6.41 -21.32
C GLU A 583 -34.49 6.79 -20.80
N LEU A 584 -34.23 6.53 -19.52
CA LEU A 584 -32.92 6.74 -18.90
C LEU A 584 -31.87 5.71 -19.38
N ASP A 585 -32.30 4.60 -20.00
CA ASP A 585 -31.48 3.47 -20.49
C ASP A 585 -30.35 3.06 -19.52
N PRO A 586 -30.68 2.70 -18.26
CA PRO A 586 -29.67 2.41 -17.25
C PRO A 586 -28.95 1.07 -17.50
N GLY A 587 -29.48 0.20 -18.36
CA GLY A 587 -29.01 -1.19 -18.51
C GLY A 587 -29.25 -2.07 -17.28
N LEU A 588 -30.05 -1.60 -16.32
CA LEU A 588 -30.42 -2.28 -15.08
C LEU A 588 -31.95 -2.42 -15.01
N LEU A 589 -32.43 -3.38 -14.22
CA LEU A 589 -33.84 -3.61 -13.94
C LEU A 589 -34.18 -3.21 -12.50
N ALA A 590 -35.45 -2.96 -12.21
CA ALA A 590 -35.91 -2.72 -10.85
C ALA A 590 -37.23 -3.42 -10.56
N SER A 591 -37.35 -3.98 -9.36
CA SER A 591 -38.63 -4.45 -8.83
C SER A 591 -39.30 -3.33 -8.03
N CYS A 592 -40.63 -3.24 -8.07
CA CYS A 592 -41.35 -2.19 -7.35
C CYS A 592 -42.78 -2.62 -6.99
N LEU A 593 -43.20 -2.33 -5.77
CA LEU A 593 -44.56 -2.49 -5.30
C LEU A 593 -45.12 -1.13 -4.87
N TYR A 594 -46.29 -0.81 -5.40
CA TYR A 594 -47.04 0.39 -5.09
C TYR A 594 -48.39 0.03 -4.48
N ALA A 595 -48.69 0.60 -3.31
CA ALA A 595 -49.93 0.38 -2.57
C ALA A 595 -50.64 1.71 -2.32
N HIS A 596 -51.75 1.97 -3.02
CA HIS A 596 -52.65 3.08 -2.67
C HIS A 596 -53.50 2.65 -1.47
N ILE A 597 -53.46 3.39 -0.37
CA ILE A 597 -54.15 3.09 0.88
C ILE A 597 -55.20 4.16 1.18
N ASP A 598 -56.44 3.71 1.38
CA ASP A 598 -57.56 4.51 1.86
C ASP A 598 -58.02 3.95 3.22
N PRO A 599 -57.49 4.47 4.35
CA PRO A 599 -57.85 4.06 5.70
C PRO A 599 -59.33 4.33 6.02
N VAL A 600 -59.97 5.31 5.38
CA VAL A 600 -61.36 5.67 5.63
C VAL A 600 -62.31 4.66 5.00
N ARG A 601 -61.98 4.19 3.79
CA ARG A 601 -62.73 3.12 3.11
C ARG A 601 -62.28 1.71 3.50
N HIS A 602 -61.25 1.59 4.34
CA HIS A 602 -60.68 0.30 4.76
C HIS A 602 -60.29 -0.56 3.56
N SER A 603 -59.62 0.06 2.58
CA SER A 603 -59.21 -0.60 1.33
C SER A 603 -57.84 -0.13 0.87
N ALA A 604 -57.10 -1.02 0.21
CA ALA A 604 -55.94 -0.67 -0.58
C ALA A 604 -56.01 -1.22 -1.99
N GLN A 605 -55.34 -0.56 -2.92
CA GLN A 605 -55.13 -1.04 -4.28
C GLN A 605 -53.64 -1.20 -4.56
N LEU A 606 -53.23 -2.45 -4.81
CA LEU A 606 -51.84 -2.81 -5.10
C LEU A 606 -51.57 -2.87 -6.59
N ALA A 607 -50.35 -2.51 -6.98
CA ALA A 607 -49.74 -2.84 -8.26
C ALA A 607 -48.30 -3.30 -8.00
N THR A 608 -47.82 -4.32 -8.73
CA THR A 608 -46.44 -4.84 -8.58
C THR A 608 -45.74 -5.00 -9.93
N ALA A 609 -44.48 -4.60 -9.96
CA ALA A 609 -43.51 -4.81 -11.02
C ALA A 609 -42.50 -5.85 -10.52
N GLY A 610 -42.87 -7.13 -10.54
CA GLY A 610 -42.01 -8.25 -10.16
C GLY A 610 -41.45 -8.22 -8.72
N HIS A 611 -42.05 -7.46 -7.81
CA HIS A 611 -41.59 -7.33 -6.42
C HIS A 611 -42.12 -8.44 -5.50
N CYS A 612 -41.49 -8.62 -4.34
CA CYS A 612 -41.89 -9.59 -3.32
C CYS A 612 -43.38 -9.45 -2.92
N PRO A 613 -44.10 -10.57 -2.71
CA PRO A 613 -45.50 -10.54 -2.33
C PRO A 613 -45.67 -10.00 -0.91
N PRO A 614 -46.53 -8.99 -0.67
CA PRO A 614 -46.66 -8.40 0.65
C PRO A 614 -47.42 -9.32 1.60
N LEU A 615 -47.16 -9.18 2.90
CA LEU A 615 -47.85 -9.95 3.94
C LEU A 615 -48.94 -9.13 4.60
N LEU A 616 -50.13 -9.70 4.75
CA LEU A 616 -51.28 -9.08 5.39
C LEU A 616 -51.66 -9.85 6.65
N ARG A 617 -51.41 -9.27 7.82
CA ARG A 617 -51.89 -9.83 9.09
C ARG A 617 -53.22 -9.21 9.46
N HIS A 618 -54.24 -10.03 9.56
CA HIS A 618 -55.59 -9.64 9.93
C HIS A 618 -55.74 -9.45 11.45
N PRO A 619 -56.84 -8.82 11.92
CA PRO A 619 -57.04 -8.52 13.34
C PRO A 619 -57.17 -9.75 14.25
N ASP A 620 -57.56 -10.89 13.69
CA ASP A 620 -57.61 -12.22 14.34
C ASP A 620 -56.26 -12.96 14.29
N LEU A 621 -55.19 -12.26 13.88
CA LEU A 621 -53.80 -12.72 13.82
C LEU A 621 -53.46 -13.71 12.71
N HIS A 622 -54.38 -14.06 11.81
CA HIS A 622 -53.99 -14.82 10.61
C HIS A 622 -53.20 -13.92 9.66
N THR A 623 -52.18 -14.47 9.00
CA THR A 623 -51.34 -13.76 8.03
C THR A 623 -51.53 -14.39 6.66
N ASP A 624 -51.96 -13.60 5.68
CA ASP A 624 -52.04 -13.99 4.28
C ASP A 624 -50.82 -13.47 3.51
N ILE A 625 -50.34 -14.28 2.58
CA ILE A 625 -49.40 -13.85 1.53
C ILE A 625 -50.26 -13.33 0.37
N LEU A 626 -50.14 -12.05 0.05
CA LEU A 626 -50.99 -11.41 -0.95
C LEU A 626 -50.47 -11.68 -2.36
N ALA A 627 -51.30 -12.35 -3.18
CA ALA A 627 -51.03 -12.56 -4.60
C ALA A 627 -51.53 -11.36 -5.42
N ALA A 628 -50.70 -10.32 -5.57
CA ALA A 628 -50.96 -9.26 -6.54
C ALA A 628 -50.70 -9.79 -7.98
N PRO A 629 -51.51 -9.38 -8.98
CA PRO A 629 -51.25 -9.73 -10.38
C PRO A 629 -49.83 -9.31 -10.78
N PRO A 630 -49.00 -10.22 -11.32
CA PRO A 630 -47.61 -9.91 -11.61
C PRO A 630 -47.49 -9.02 -12.85
N GLY A 631 -46.82 -7.87 -12.71
CA GLY A 631 -46.28 -7.09 -13.83
C GLY A 631 -44.79 -7.37 -14.04
N PRO A 632 -44.24 -7.10 -15.24
CA PRO A 632 -42.81 -7.27 -15.51
C PRO A 632 -41.95 -6.28 -14.71
N LEU A 633 -40.69 -6.62 -14.44
CA LEU A 633 -39.75 -5.68 -13.80
C LEU A 633 -39.67 -4.37 -14.60
N LEU A 634 -39.47 -3.26 -13.88
CA LEU A 634 -39.23 -1.97 -14.50
C LEU A 634 -37.96 -2.06 -15.36
N GLY A 635 -38.00 -1.50 -16.56
CA GLY A 635 -36.88 -1.53 -17.51
C GLY A 635 -36.92 -2.69 -18.52
N VAL A 636 -37.87 -3.63 -18.42
CA VAL A 636 -37.98 -4.76 -19.36
C VAL A 636 -38.70 -4.38 -20.65
N ASP A 637 -39.87 -3.77 -20.54
CA ASP A 637 -40.70 -3.37 -21.68
C ASP A 637 -41.32 -2.00 -21.39
N PRO A 638 -40.97 -0.94 -22.15
CA PRO A 638 -41.49 0.42 -21.91
C PRO A 638 -43.01 0.55 -22.09
N ALA A 639 -43.65 -0.40 -22.79
CA ALA A 639 -45.10 -0.42 -23.00
C ALA A 639 -45.86 -1.33 -22.01
N ALA A 640 -45.18 -1.85 -20.98
CA ALA A 640 -45.79 -2.75 -20.01
C ALA A 640 -46.96 -2.11 -19.26
N GLU A 641 -48.05 -2.87 -19.13
CA GLU A 641 -49.17 -2.55 -18.26
C GLU A 641 -49.01 -3.28 -16.92
N TYR A 642 -49.44 -2.62 -15.84
CA TYR A 642 -49.36 -3.12 -14.48
C TYR A 642 -50.77 -3.31 -13.92
N PRO A 643 -51.29 -4.55 -13.86
CA PRO A 643 -52.63 -4.78 -13.34
C PRO A 643 -52.70 -4.53 -11.84
N THR A 644 -53.90 -4.19 -11.37
CA THR A 644 -54.15 -3.81 -9.98
C THR A 644 -54.99 -4.85 -9.25
N ALA A 645 -54.84 -4.92 -7.92
CA ALA A 645 -55.68 -5.73 -7.05
C ALA A 645 -56.15 -4.93 -5.84
N ASP A 646 -57.46 -4.98 -5.58
CA ASP A 646 -58.07 -4.36 -4.39
C ASP A 646 -58.03 -5.34 -3.20
N ILE A 647 -57.68 -4.82 -2.03
CA ILE A 647 -57.46 -5.59 -0.80
C ILE A 647 -58.19 -4.91 0.36
N PRO A 648 -58.96 -5.65 1.17
CA PRO A 648 -59.60 -5.10 2.35
C PRO A 648 -58.56 -4.83 3.45
N LEU A 649 -58.58 -3.62 4.00
CA LEU A 649 -57.73 -3.18 5.10
C LEU A 649 -58.59 -2.85 6.33
N SER A 650 -59.13 -3.91 6.94
CA SER A 650 -59.94 -3.76 8.15
C SER A 650 -59.14 -3.10 9.29
N PRO A 651 -59.79 -2.35 10.19
CA PRO A 651 -59.17 -1.85 11.41
C PRO A 651 -58.41 -2.94 12.18
N GLY A 652 -57.17 -2.67 12.53
CA GLY A 652 -56.27 -3.60 13.23
C GLY A 652 -55.39 -4.46 12.32
N THR A 653 -55.57 -4.40 11.01
CA THR A 653 -54.73 -5.11 10.04
C THR A 653 -53.32 -4.52 9.98
N LEU A 654 -52.31 -5.40 9.85
CA LEU A 654 -50.94 -5.03 9.49
C LEU A 654 -50.66 -5.40 8.04
N LEU A 655 -50.06 -4.48 7.29
CA LEU A 655 -49.52 -4.72 5.95
C LEU A 655 -48.00 -4.56 5.99
N LEU A 656 -47.27 -5.62 5.67
CA LEU A 656 -45.81 -5.64 5.58
C LEU A 656 -45.39 -5.66 4.10
N LEU A 657 -44.66 -4.63 3.70
CA LEU A 657 -43.93 -4.57 2.44
C LEU A 657 -42.44 -4.75 2.76
N TYR A 658 -41.70 -5.51 1.96
CA TYR A 658 -40.30 -5.81 2.23
C TYR A 658 -39.56 -6.15 0.94
N THR A 659 -38.24 -5.93 0.93
CA THR A 659 -37.33 -6.38 -0.14
C THR A 659 -36.81 -7.78 0.13
N ASP A 660 -36.28 -8.43 -0.90
CA ASP A 660 -35.87 -9.83 -0.87
C ASP A 660 -34.78 -10.13 0.17
N GLY A 661 -33.93 -9.17 0.55
CA GLY A 661 -32.97 -9.33 1.64
C GLY A 661 -33.57 -9.66 3.02
N LEU A 662 -34.89 -9.52 3.22
CA LEU A 662 -35.58 -10.02 4.42
C LEU A 662 -35.82 -11.54 4.39
N ILE A 663 -35.84 -12.16 3.22
CA ILE A 663 -36.13 -13.59 3.02
C ILE A 663 -34.96 -14.37 2.39
N GLU A 664 -34.04 -13.70 1.71
CA GLU A 664 -32.89 -14.32 1.06
C GLU A 664 -31.79 -14.65 2.06
N THR A 665 -31.81 -15.89 2.55
CA THR A 665 -30.73 -16.47 3.36
C THR A 665 -30.00 -17.54 2.57
N PRO A 666 -28.65 -17.50 2.47
CA PRO A 666 -27.88 -18.51 1.74
C PRO A 666 -28.21 -19.93 2.19
N GLY A 667 -28.62 -20.78 1.23
CA GLY A 667 -28.95 -22.18 1.48
C GLY A 667 -30.37 -22.44 2.00
N THR A 668 -31.23 -21.41 2.08
CA THR A 668 -32.65 -21.53 2.42
C THR A 668 -33.51 -21.36 1.17
N ASP A 669 -34.59 -22.13 1.08
CA ASP A 669 -35.57 -22.00 0.01
C ASP A 669 -36.46 -20.75 0.23
N PRO A 670 -36.62 -19.85 -0.76
CA PRO A 670 -37.37 -18.60 -0.59
C PRO A 670 -38.84 -18.77 -0.20
N GLU A 671 -39.52 -19.80 -0.70
CA GLU A 671 -40.93 -20.07 -0.34
C GLU A 671 -41.06 -20.50 1.13
N THR A 672 -40.09 -21.27 1.60
CA THR A 672 -39.99 -21.67 3.01
C THR A 672 -39.72 -20.45 3.90
N ALA A 673 -38.75 -19.62 3.54
CA ALA A 673 -38.42 -18.39 4.27
C ALA A 673 -39.62 -17.42 4.36
N LEU A 674 -40.37 -17.29 3.27
CA LEU A 674 -41.59 -16.49 3.23
C LEU A 674 -42.68 -17.02 4.17
N THR A 675 -42.88 -18.34 4.19
CA THR A 675 -43.85 -18.99 5.09
C THR A 675 -43.46 -18.80 6.56
N ASP A 676 -42.17 -18.90 6.87
CA ASP A 676 -41.64 -18.68 8.22
C ASP A 676 -41.79 -17.21 8.64
N LEU A 677 -41.50 -16.26 7.74
CA LEU A 677 -41.71 -14.82 7.99
C LEU A 677 -43.18 -14.51 8.29
N ALA A 678 -44.12 -15.08 7.54
CA ALA A 678 -45.55 -14.94 7.80
C ALA A 678 -45.96 -15.51 9.17
N ALA A 679 -45.37 -16.64 9.56
CA ALA A 679 -45.59 -17.24 10.87
C ALA A 679 -45.02 -16.37 12.01
N VAL A 680 -43.87 -15.71 11.83
CA VAL A 680 -43.33 -14.75 12.80
C VAL A 680 -44.22 -13.51 12.91
N LEU A 681 -44.63 -12.92 11.78
CA LEU A 681 -45.54 -11.77 11.77
C LEU A 681 -46.86 -12.08 12.50
N SER A 682 -47.40 -13.30 12.34
CA SER A 682 -48.64 -13.73 13.01
C SER A 682 -48.54 -13.68 14.54
N LYS A 683 -47.35 -13.95 15.10
CA LYS A 683 -47.09 -14.04 16.54
C LYS A 683 -46.53 -12.76 17.14
N ALA A 684 -46.02 -11.85 16.32
CA ALA A 684 -45.40 -10.62 16.78
C ALA A 684 -46.43 -9.69 17.46
N THR A 685 -46.13 -9.22 18.66
CA THR A 685 -47.03 -8.35 19.44
C THR A 685 -46.25 -7.18 20.01
N GLY A 686 -46.92 -6.04 20.21
CA GLY A 686 -46.31 -4.83 20.74
C GLY A 686 -46.43 -3.62 19.80
N PRO A 687 -45.69 -2.54 20.09
CA PRO A 687 -45.45 -1.42 19.18
C PRO A 687 -44.95 -1.88 17.81
N LEU A 688 -45.20 -1.09 16.76
CA LEU A 688 -44.77 -1.45 15.40
C LEU A 688 -43.25 -1.59 15.29
N ASP A 689 -42.49 -0.74 15.97
CA ASP A 689 -41.04 -0.82 15.99
C ASP A 689 -40.54 -2.17 16.55
N ASP A 690 -41.12 -2.65 17.65
CA ASP A 690 -40.77 -3.94 18.25
C ASP A 690 -41.12 -5.13 17.33
N ILE A 691 -42.24 -5.03 16.60
CA ILE A 691 -42.64 -6.03 15.60
C ILE A 691 -41.61 -6.06 14.47
N VAL A 692 -41.21 -4.90 13.95
CA VAL A 692 -40.20 -4.79 12.91
C VAL A 692 -38.86 -5.36 13.37
N ASP A 693 -38.39 -5.00 14.56
CA ASP A 693 -37.13 -5.50 15.11
C ASP A 693 -37.17 -7.03 15.32
N THR A 694 -38.34 -7.59 15.66
CA THR A 694 -38.56 -9.04 15.74
C THR A 694 -38.42 -9.73 14.37
N LEU A 695 -38.97 -9.14 13.30
CA LEU A 695 -38.86 -9.68 11.94
C LEU A 695 -37.42 -9.65 11.46
N LEU A 696 -36.72 -8.54 11.70
CA LEU A 696 -35.30 -8.38 11.35
C LEU A 696 -34.41 -9.40 12.07
N ALA A 697 -34.61 -9.56 13.38
CA ALA A 697 -33.84 -10.53 14.17
C ALA A 697 -34.07 -11.98 13.73
N HIS A 698 -35.26 -12.30 13.21
CA HIS A 698 -35.56 -13.63 12.68
C HIS A 698 -34.85 -13.90 11.34
N ALA A 699 -34.89 -12.92 10.44
CA ALA A 699 -34.27 -13.03 9.12
C ALA A 699 -32.74 -13.12 9.19
N GLN A 700 -32.11 -12.55 10.23
CA GLN A 700 -30.65 -12.39 10.30
C GLN A 700 -30.04 -12.83 11.65
N PRO A 701 -30.08 -14.12 12.01
CA PRO A 701 -29.64 -14.60 13.33
C PRO A 701 -28.14 -14.41 13.60
N SER A 702 -27.33 -14.39 12.52
CA SER A 702 -25.87 -14.31 12.56
C SER A 702 -25.33 -12.88 12.45
N GLY A 703 -26.18 -11.89 12.14
CA GLY A 703 -25.79 -10.49 11.88
C GLY A 703 -25.06 -10.24 10.54
N ASP A 704 -24.83 -11.30 9.75
CA ASP A 704 -24.18 -11.21 8.45
C ASP A 704 -25.22 -11.16 7.32
N ARG A 705 -25.17 -10.12 6.49
CA ARG A 705 -26.17 -9.79 5.46
C ARG A 705 -25.52 -9.80 4.09
N ALA A 706 -26.05 -10.64 3.21
CA ALA A 706 -25.62 -10.75 1.82
C ALA A 706 -26.16 -9.61 0.95
N ASP A 707 -27.35 -9.09 1.29
CA ASP A 707 -28.03 -8.02 0.56
C ASP A 707 -28.63 -6.97 1.51
N ASP A 708 -29.04 -5.84 0.95
CA ASP A 708 -29.77 -4.79 1.66
C ASP A 708 -31.17 -5.28 2.07
N THR A 709 -31.72 -4.69 3.13
CA THR A 709 -33.05 -5.03 3.60
C THR A 709 -33.83 -3.77 3.90
N ALA A 710 -34.83 -3.49 3.10
CA ALA A 710 -35.85 -2.49 3.36
C ALA A 710 -37.16 -3.16 3.76
N LEU A 711 -37.85 -2.59 4.74
CA LEU A 711 -39.21 -3.00 5.08
C LEU A 711 -40.05 -1.84 5.58
N LEU A 712 -41.33 -1.89 5.26
CA LEU A 712 -42.35 -0.91 5.61
C LEU A 712 -43.56 -1.64 6.20
N LEU A 713 -43.82 -1.42 7.48
CA LEU A 713 -44.93 -2.00 8.23
C LEU A 713 -45.99 -0.93 8.51
N LEU A 714 -47.21 -1.20 8.03
CA LEU A 714 -48.35 -0.29 8.14
C LEU A 714 -49.42 -0.93 9.02
N LYS A 715 -50.04 -0.14 9.90
CA LYS A 715 -51.19 -0.56 10.71
C LYS A 715 -52.36 0.38 10.51
N VAL A 716 -53.50 -0.18 10.13
CA VAL A 716 -54.74 0.56 9.88
C VAL A 716 -55.62 0.56 11.13
N TYR A 717 -56.33 1.66 11.40
CA TYR A 717 -57.23 1.84 12.56
C TYR A 717 -58.68 2.11 12.18
#